data_AF-A0AA36I883-F1
#
_entry.id   AF-A0AA36I883-F1
#
_cell.length_a   1.000
_cell.length_b   1.000
_cell.length_c   1.000
_cell.angle_alpha   90.00
_cell.angle_beta   90.00
_cell.angle_gamma   90.00
#
_symmetry.space_group_name_H-M   'P 1'
#
loop_
_entity.id
_entity.type
_entity.pdbx_description
1 polymer ?
#
loop_
_entity_poly.entity_id
_entity_poly.type
_entity_poly.pdbx_seq_one_letter_code
_entity_poly.pdbx_strand_id
1 'polypeptide(L)'
;MAMAVMRARIKSQGACLSLGMRWRCSLQWPSTESLSAAHEFSRGVPGRKDRNGAPASSQRWLHAGVALRARAREDNNAEAKAAKTPLEEDLLLARQQRKTGQRQVESAQRQVESAQEQEAMAVRRLARAATVLETAEDSGNVTKVQEAKKEVQEAERKVQEAKKEVQEAERKVQEAKKEVQEAKKEVQEAEVKEAKASGRTKESEARSSWCEKLLAKKLKFGAADQLLATVGATWDYCGKEVLRESMQIPIQKLHEQKGKNSDKQLHPLFIAFAGPGQGKSRLLTEFPGLVEQCLQNVSERQKLKFSKQTRSFMISCENALCPGNWATEELNARRFVACRMLWQLRNANKEAFREVGAPETFAKFRVECSDSLVAEDVFAAVLCDELNHSTVVIGVDGMQGLPGFTERSDAAGKDLPFYQVMQEVCRLINQMEGPFVVACVAALQNVKSGLAGSPQARVFLELPRVTAVTRNKQPVLPGHRLKDLLVEDMGGHGRALECLLEALMEMPNAAATALVGAVMRQLRQKYPDATQMEPGADLKELLRAALSGRWILSGEMVGNLDPEKVELIRVKFKDGDSSQYRIDLPYIWLYLMLSLSKFSDDLQPWNLMDYRLFESEPTWQQWEEFNARFRVLRASAFEDGQLVDIADLHRGAVIQPDSLKSTKVINRHLQFAKSRKQLLSRSSRCGNPKARTNLLKGLGMHQCVVEMTNQNLTVTLTGKRVLVVNAAGAPAADAFLMLEEVRAKGNNRTISECLQCKKGNSPFIVENERDKACDTADILVLLLTRTETVPQTGGQRLIFVSEAQYQEYFGFYAGRAFYQTRAAKP
;
A
#
# COMPACT_ATOMS: atom_id res chain seq x y z
N MET A 1 -26.32 33.69 -7.11
CA MET A 1 -27.68 34.20 -6.89
C MET A 1 -28.32 33.34 -5.80
N ALA A 2 -28.28 33.76 -4.52
CA ALA A 2 -29.22 34.69 -3.86
C ALA A 2 -30.59 33.99 -3.61
N MET A 3 -31.24 33.92 -2.45
CA MET A 3 -31.19 34.47 -1.07
C MET A 3 -32.02 33.47 -0.20
N ALA A 4 -31.69 33.08 1.04
CA ALA A 4 -31.75 33.80 2.32
C ALA A 4 -33.14 34.31 2.76
N VAL A 5 -33.46 34.05 4.04
CA VAL A 5 -34.35 34.76 5.00
C VAL A 5 -35.73 34.16 5.31
N MET A 6 -35.85 33.51 6.48
CA MET A 6 -36.62 34.10 7.61
C MET A 6 -36.20 33.49 8.97
N ARG A 7 -35.65 34.36 9.83
CA ARG A 7 -35.51 34.19 11.28
C ARG A 7 -36.59 35.02 11.94
N ALA A 8 -37.23 34.49 12.98
CA ALA A 8 -37.72 35.29 14.10
C ALA A 8 -37.32 34.62 15.41
N ARG A 9 -36.69 35.40 16.28
CA ARG A 9 -36.10 35.04 17.56
C ARG A 9 -36.69 36.03 18.57
N ILE A 10 -37.27 35.56 19.67
CA ILE A 10 -37.49 36.38 20.87
C ILE A 10 -36.82 35.67 22.05
N LYS A 11 -36.00 36.44 22.79
CA LYS A 11 -35.26 36.10 24.01
C LYS A 11 -35.76 37.03 25.12
N SER A 12 -35.93 36.49 26.34
CA SER A 12 -35.58 37.13 27.64
C SER A 12 -35.83 36.08 28.75
N GLN A 13 -34.81 35.42 29.31
CA GLN A 13 -34.02 35.80 30.51
C GLN A 13 -34.82 36.08 31.79
N GLY A 14 -34.51 35.36 32.89
CA GLY A 14 -34.66 35.91 34.24
C GLY A 14 -34.92 34.97 35.43
N ALA A 15 -33.84 34.38 35.97
CA ALA A 15 -33.56 34.16 37.40
C ALA A 15 -34.21 33.03 38.24
N CYS A 16 -33.31 32.37 38.97
CA CYS A 16 -33.44 31.31 39.98
C CYS A 16 -34.27 31.68 41.20
N LEU A 17 -34.86 30.65 41.85
CA LEU A 17 -34.69 30.36 43.28
C LEU A 17 -35.02 28.89 43.58
N SER A 18 -34.42 28.41 44.65
CA SER A 18 -33.98 27.05 45.00
C SER A 18 -34.98 26.19 45.80
N LEU A 19 -34.57 24.92 46.03
CA LEU A 19 -35.13 23.84 46.87
C LEU A 19 -35.99 22.84 46.07
N GLY A 20 -35.68 21.56 45.92
CA GLY A 20 -34.65 20.71 46.51
C GLY A 20 -35.20 19.29 46.62
N MET A 21 -34.84 18.37 45.71
CA MET A 21 -34.89 16.93 45.95
C MET A 21 -33.93 16.21 44.99
N ARG A 22 -33.02 15.44 45.59
CA ARG A 22 -31.90 14.72 44.96
C ARG A 22 -32.39 13.47 44.23
N TRP A 23 -31.97 13.27 42.98
CA TRP A 23 -31.67 11.95 42.43
C TRP A 23 -30.25 11.98 41.86
N ARG A 24 -29.34 11.24 42.50
CA ARG A 24 -27.96 11.03 42.04
C ARG A 24 -27.97 9.92 40.99
N CYS A 25 -27.57 10.22 39.75
CA CYS A 25 -27.01 9.23 38.84
C CYS A 25 -25.50 9.49 38.73
N SER A 26 -24.75 8.82 39.58
CA SER A 26 -23.29 8.72 39.51
C SER A 26 -22.93 7.54 38.61
N LEU A 27 -22.55 7.81 37.35
CA LEU A 27 -21.76 6.89 36.53
C LEU A 27 -20.30 7.33 36.63
N GLN A 28 -19.66 6.94 37.73
CA GLN A 28 -18.21 6.95 37.86
C GLN A 28 -17.66 5.77 37.05
N TRP A 29 -16.70 6.07 36.18
CA TRP A 29 -15.84 5.08 35.55
C TRP A 29 -15.04 4.33 36.63
N PRO A 30 -14.86 3.00 36.56
CA PRO A 30 -13.96 2.31 37.45
C PRO A 30 -12.52 2.70 37.12
N SER A 31 -11.93 3.46 38.04
CA SER A 31 -10.49 3.61 38.17
C SER A 31 -9.84 2.26 38.48
N THR A 32 -8.62 2.11 37.98
CA THR A 32 -7.60 1.12 38.33
C THR A 32 -7.62 0.69 39.81
N GLU A 33 -8.20 -0.46 40.12
CA GLU A 33 -7.99 -1.19 41.37
C GLU A 33 -8.40 -2.67 41.20
N SER A 34 -7.51 -3.46 40.59
CA SER A 34 -7.56 -4.94 40.66
C SER A 34 -6.17 -5.53 40.43
N LEU A 35 -5.16 -4.98 41.11
CA LEU A 35 -3.77 -5.47 41.16
C LEU A 35 -3.23 -5.48 42.60
N SER A 36 -4.02 -5.97 43.57
CA SER A 36 -3.55 -6.11 44.97
C SER A 36 -3.86 -7.46 45.62
N ALA A 37 -4.15 -8.51 44.85
CA ALA A 37 -4.40 -9.86 45.37
C ALA A 37 -3.36 -10.90 44.91
N ALA A 38 -2.10 -10.48 44.70
CA ALA A 38 -1.00 -11.38 44.35
C ALA A 38 0.27 -11.16 45.21
N HIS A 39 0.16 -10.48 46.36
CA HIS A 39 1.31 -10.17 47.22
C HIS A 39 1.27 -10.70 48.65
N GLU A 40 0.39 -11.67 48.96
CA GLU A 40 0.40 -12.37 50.24
C GLU A 40 0.33 -13.90 50.07
N PHE A 41 1.35 -14.47 49.43
CA PHE A 41 1.68 -15.89 49.60
C PHE A 41 3.20 -16.08 49.47
N SER A 42 3.94 -15.28 50.24
CA SER A 42 5.40 -15.44 50.41
C SER A 42 5.75 -15.28 51.89
N ARG A 43 5.30 -16.23 52.73
CA ARG A 43 5.88 -16.49 54.05
C ARG A 43 5.79 -17.97 54.40
N GLY A 44 6.94 -18.64 54.32
CA GLY A 44 7.32 -19.80 55.15
C GLY A 44 6.79 -21.18 54.74
N VAL A 45 7.70 -22.05 54.28
CA VAL A 45 8.20 -23.26 54.98
C VAL A 45 9.25 -23.94 54.07
N PRO A 46 10.43 -24.35 54.59
CA PRO A 46 11.51 -24.91 53.78
C PRO A 46 11.36 -26.41 53.50
N GLY A 47 11.74 -26.81 52.29
CA GLY A 47 12.41 -28.08 51.97
C GLY A 47 11.72 -29.40 52.29
N ARG A 48 11.13 -30.03 51.26
CA ARG A 48 11.21 -31.50 51.08
C ARG A 48 11.50 -31.82 49.61
N LYS A 49 12.62 -32.54 49.40
CA LYS A 49 12.96 -33.21 48.15
C LYS A 49 12.40 -34.62 48.24
N ASP A 50 11.68 -35.05 47.22
CA ASP A 50 11.27 -36.43 47.08
C ASP A 50 12.42 -37.22 46.44
N ARG A 51 12.60 -38.47 46.89
CA ARG A 51 13.62 -39.40 46.40
C ARG A 51 13.30 -39.77 44.95
N ASN A 52 13.72 -38.94 43.99
CA ASN A 52 14.05 -39.24 42.58
C ASN A 52 14.24 -37.98 41.70
N GLY A 53 14.51 -36.79 42.26
CA GLY A 53 15.29 -35.76 41.55
C GLY A 53 14.80 -35.29 40.17
N ALA A 54 13.48 -35.20 39.91
CA ALA A 54 12.93 -34.58 38.70
C ALA A 54 11.88 -33.50 39.05
N PRO A 55 11.94 -32.27 38.50
CA PRO A 55 10.90 -31.27 38.74
C PRO A 55 9.68 -31.55 37.85
N ALA A 56 8.66 -32.16 38.43
CA ALA A 56 7.32 -32.21 37.86
C ALA A 56 6.66 -30.82 38.01
N SER A 57 6.71 -29.95 36.98
CA SER A 57 5.92 -28.71 37.03
C SER A 57 5.50 -28.04 35.72
N SER A 58 5.76 -28.56 34.51
CA SER A 58 5.32 -27.87 33.27
C SER A 58 3.90 -28.23 32.81
N GLN A 59 3.42 -29.46 33.05
CA GLN A 59 2.06 -29.88 32.67
C GLN A 59 0.94 -29.25 33.52
N ARG A 60 1.22 -28.91 34.79
CA ARG A 60 0.22 -28.32 35.71
C ARG A 60 -0.14 -26.87 35.34
N TRP A 61 0.79 -26.10 34.78
CA TRP A 61 0.54 -24.72 34.35
C TRP A 61 -0.18 -24.64 33.00
N LEU A 62 0.06 -25.61 32.10
CA LEU A 62 -0.70 -25.75 30.84
C LEU A 62 -2.15 -26.19 31.09
N HIS A 63 -2.38 -27.15 31.98
CA HIS A 63 -3.75 -27.48 32.40
C HIS A 63 -4.40 -26.32 33.17
N ALA A 64 -3.67 -25.55 33.97
CA ALA A 64 -4.22 -24.40 34.68
C ALA A 64 -4.54 -23.22 33.74
N GLY A 65 -3.72 -22.94 32.72
CA GLY A 65 -3.96 -21.86 31.75
C GLY A 65 -5.07 -22.20 30.74
N VAL A 66 -5.14 -23.46 30.29
CA VAL A 66 -6.26 -23.98 29.49
C VAL A 66 -7.53 -24.07 30.33
N ALA A 67 -7.46 -24.46 31.62
CA ALA A 67 -8.60 -24.47 32.52
C ALA A 67 -9.04 -23.07 32.98
N LEU A 68 -8.13 -22.10 33.12
CA LEU A 68 -8.46 -20.70 33.41
C LEU A 68 -9.10 -20.02 32.20
N ARG A 69 -8.68 -20.38 30.98
CA ARG A 69 -9.35 -19.92 29.74
C ARG A 69 -10.63 -20.69 29.44
N ALA A 70 -10.73 -21.96 29.83
CA ALA A 70 -11.98 -22.72 29.83
C ALA A 70 -12.96 -22.15 30.85
N ARG A 71 -12.49 -21.73 32.04
CA ARG A 71 -13.28 -20.99 33.03
C ARG A 71 -13.66 -19.59 32.55
N ALA A 72 -12.74 -18.81 31.98
CA ALA A 72 -13.09 -17.53 31.38
C ALA A 72 -14.04 -17.68 30.16
N ARG A 73 -14.01 -18.83 29.46
CA ARG A 73 -14.98 -19.21 28.42
C ARG A 73 -16.31 -19.67 29.03
N GLU A 74 -16.30 -20.39 30.14
CA GLU A 74 -17.50 -20.70 30.93
C GLU A 74 -18.12 -19.44 31.51
N ASP A 75 -17.30 -18.47 31.92
CA ASP A 75 -17.72 -17.16 32.44
C ASP A 75 -18.25 -16.27 31.32
N ASN A 76 -17.62 -16.23 30.13
CA ASN A 76 -18.18 -15.55 28.95
C ASN A 76 -19.44 -16.25 28.40
N ASN A 77 -19.51 -17.58 28.47
CA ASN A 77 -20.71 -18.35 28.11
C ASN A 77 -21.79 -18.23 29.20
N ALA A 78 -21.40 -17.98 30.45
CA ALA A 78 -22.27 -17.62 31.56
C ALA A 78 -22.74 -16.18 31.44
N GLU A 79 -21.93 -15.24 30.95
CA GLU A 79 -22.32 -13.87 30.61
C GLU A 79 -23.26 -13.84 29.39
N ALA A 80 -23.01 -14.67 28.37
CA ALA A 80 -23.91 -14.85 27.24
C ALA A 80 -25.23 -15.55 27.63
N LYS A 81 -25.18 -16.49 28.58
CA LYS A 81 -26.38 -17.06 29.24
C LYS A 81 -27.07 -16.04 30.15
N ALA A 82 -26.32 -15.18 30.83
CA ALA A 82 -26.83 -14.11 31.69
C ALA A 82 -27.42 -12.94 30.88
N ALA A 83 -27.04 -12.78 29.60
CA ALA A 83 -27.67 -11.85 28.66
C ALA A 83 -28.94 -12.44 28.00
N LYS A 84 -29.10 -13.77 27.96
CA LYS A 84 -30.36 -14.44 27.55
C LYS A 84 -31.47 -14.26 28.58
N THR A 85 -31.13 -14.29 29.86
CA THR A 85 -32.12 -14.18 30.96
C THR A 85 -32.93 -12.86 30.94
N PRO A 86 -32.35 -11.66 30.77
CA PRO A 86 -33.10 -10.41 30.63
C PRO A 86 -34.00 -10.39 29.38
N LEU A 87 -33.54 -10.94 28.25
CA LEU A 87 -34.31 -11.00 27.01
C LEU A 87 -35.51 -11.96 27.10
N GLU A 88 -35.35 -13.09 27.79
CA GLU A 88 -36.44 -14.03 28.07
C GLU A 88 -37.44 -13.46 29.08
N GLU A 89 -36.97 -12.73 30.10
CA GLU A 89 -37.81 -12.02 31.06
C GLU A 89 -38.61 -10.88 30.41
N ASP A 90 -37.97 -10.07 29.55
CA ASP A 90 -38.63 -9.00 28.79
C ASP A 90 -39.70 -9.57 27.84
N LEU A 91 -39.42 -10.69 27.17
CA LEU A 91 -40.38 -11.38 26.31
C LEU A 91 -41.55 -11.97 27.11
N LEU A 92 -41.29 -12.52 28.30
CA LEU A 92 -42.32 -13.02 29.20
C LEU A 92 -43.25 -11.89 29.66
N LEU A 93 -42.67 -10.75 30.05
CA LEU A 93 -43.40 -9.55 30.46
C LEU A 93 -44.27 -9.00 29.32
N ALA A 94 -43.72 -8.89 28.11
CA ALA A 94 -44.45 -8.45 26.92
C ALA A 94 -45.62 -9.39 26.58
N ARG A 95 -45.43 -10.72 26.71
CA ARG A 95 -46.51 -11.70 26.53
C ARG A 95 -47.60 -11.60 27.60
N GLN A 96 -47.24 -11.29 28.85
CA GLN A 96 -48.20 -11.06 29.93
C GLN A 96 -49.02 -9.77 29.72
N GLN A 97 -48.38 -8.69 29.29
CA GLN A 97 -49.05 -7.44 28.94
C GLN A 97 -50.04 -7.64 27.79
N ARG A 98 -49.63 -8.37 26.74
CA ARG A 98 -50.54 -8.73 25.63
C ARG A 98 -51.78 -9.50 26.10
N LYS A 99 -51.60 -10.51 26.96
CA LYS A 99 -52.74 -11.29 27.52
C LYS A 99 -53.67 -10.41 28.35
N THR A 100 -53.12 -9.47 29.10
CA THR A 100 -53.89 -8.56 29.95
C THR A 100 -54.70 -7.58 29.10
N GLY A 101 -54.10 -6.98 28.07
CA GLY A 101 -54.82 -6.14 27.10
C GLY A 101 -55.91 -6.89 26.34
N GLN A 102 -55.69 -8.18 26.02
CA GLN A 102 -56.71 -9.00 25.35
C GLN A 102 -57.94 -9.24 26.24
N ARG A 103 -57.75 -9.44 27.55
CA ARG A 103 -58.86 -9.53 28.52
C ARG A 103 -59.60 -8.21 28.68
N GLN A 104 -58.90 -7.07 28.60
CA GLN A 104 -59.53 -5.75 28.63
C GLN A 104 -60.42 -5.51 27.39
N VAL A 105 -59.97 -5.94 26.21
CA VAL A 105 -60.79 -5.90 24.97
C VAL A 105 -62.05 -6.77 25.13
N GLU A 106 -61.93 -7.99 25.67
CA GLU A 106 -63.09 -8.86 25.91
C GLU A 106 -64.07 -8.24 26.93
N SER A 107 -63.56 -7.62 27.99
CA SER A 107 -64.40 -6.92 28.97
C SER A 107 -65.12 -5.72 28.36
N ALA A 108 -64.44 -4.92 27.54
CA ALA A 108 -65.03 -3.77 26.87
C ALA A 108 -66.08 -4.20 25.82
N GLN A 109 -65.86 -5.32 25.13
CA GLN A 109 -66.82 -5.87 24.18
C GLN A 109 -68.13 -6.29 24.88
N ARG A 110 -68.05 -6.87 26.08
CA ARG A 110 -69.25 -7.18 26.89
C ARG A 110 -70.02 -5.93 27.32
N GLN A 111 -69.32 -4.81 27.55
CA GLN A 111 -69.97 -3.53 27.86
C GLN A 111 -70.72 -2.98 26.64
N VAL A 112 -70.18 -3.15 25.42
CA VAL A 112 -70.88 -2.80 24.18
C VAL A 112 -72.15 -3.64 24.03
N GLU A 113 -72.07 -4.95 24.22
CA GLU A 113 -73.23 -5.84 24.14
C GLU A 113 -74.34 -5.42 25.13
N SER A 114 -73.96 -5.10 26.38
CA SER A 114 -74.91 -4.61 27.37
C SER A 114 -75.53 -3.25 27.01
N ALA A 115 -74.75 -2.33 26.43
CA ALA A 115 -75.27 -1.03 25.97
C ALA A 115 -76.21 -1.19 24.76
N GLN A 116 -75.91 -2.11 23.84
CA GLN A 116 -76.77 -2.42 22.70
C GLN A 116 -78.11 -3.04 23.13
N GLU A 117 -78.11 -3.86 24.19
CA GLU A 117 -79.36 -4.37 24.79
C GLU A 117 -80.21 -3.24 25.40
N GLN A 118 -79.58 -2.27 26.07
CA GLN A 118 -80.27 -1.09 26.61
C GLN A 118 -80.84 -0.21 25.49
N GLU A 119 -80.10 -0.02 24.39
CA GLU A 119 -80.60 0.66 23.19
C GLU A 119 -81.82 -0.07 22.61
N ALA A 120 -81.73 -1.40 22.44
CA ALA A 120 -82.84 -2.21 21.93
C ALA A 120 -84.09 -2.11 22.82
N MET A 121 -83.92 -2.05 24.14
CA MET A 121 -85.02 -1.83 25.07
C MET A 121 -85.64 -0.44 24.93
N ALA A 122 -84.82 0.61 24.75
CA ALA A 122 -85.29 1.97 24.51
C ALA A 122 -86.06 2.08 23.19
N VAL A 123 -85.57 1.44 22.11
CA VAL A 123 -86.25 1.40 20.80
C VAL A 123 -87.60 0.69 20.90
N ARG A 124 -87.70 -0.41 21.66
CA ARG A 124 -89.00 -1.08 21.90
C ARG A 124 -89.99 -0.19 22.66
N ARG A 125 -89.51 0.62 23.61
CA ARG A 125 -90.36 1.59 24.32
C ARG A 125 -90.85 2.71 23.40
N LEU A 126 -89.98 3.20 22.51
CA LEU A 126 -90.37 4.16 21.48
C LEU A 126 -91.44 3.60 20.53
N ALA A 127 -91.27 2.35 20.07
CA ALA A 127 -92.27 1.70 19.22
C ALA A 127 -93.64 1.60 19.92
N ARG A 128 -93.66 1.27 21.21
CA ARG A 128 -94.91 1.25 22.00
C ARG A 128 -95.52 2.64 22.14
N ALA A 129 -94.72 3.66 22.44
CA ALA A 129 -95.19 5.03 22.53
C ALA A 129 -95.77 5.52 21.18
N ALA A 130 -95.15 5.13 20.06
CA ALA A 130 -95.66 5.44 18.72
C ALA A 130 -97.03 4.79 18.44
N THR A 131 -97.25 3.53 18.81
CA THR A 131 -98.58 2.90 18.70
C THR A 131 -99.63 3.56 19.60
N VAL A 132 -99.24 4.04 20.79
CA VAL A 132 -100.14 4.80 21.68
C VAL A 132 -100.49 6.14 21.05
N LEU A 133 -99.56 6.78 20.35
CA LEU A 133 -99.82 7.99 19.59
C LEU A 133 -100.77 7.75 18.41
N GLU A 134 -100.54 6.71 17.61
CA GLU A 134 -101.38 6.36 16.46
C GLU A 134 -102.84 6.10 16.89
N THR A 135 -103.03 5.29 17.94
CA THR A 135 -104.36 5.03 18.51
C THR A 135 -105.00 6.28 19.14
N ALA A 136 -104.21 7.21 19.69
CA ALA A 136 -104.72 8.48 20.18
C ALA A 136 -105.14 9.42 19.04
N GLU A 137 -104.39 9.46 17.94
CA GLU A 137 -104.70 10.24 16.73
C GLU A 137 -105.99 9.74 16.05
N ASP A 138 -106.17 8.43 15.96
CA ASP A 138 -107.40 7.80 15.43
C ASP A 138 -108.66 8.14 16.26
N SER A 139 -108.50 8.37 17.57
CA SER A 139 -109.62 8.68 18.47
C SER A 139 -110.13 10.12 18.38
N GLY A 140 -109.43 11.01 17.66
CA GLY A 140 -109.77 12.43 17.51
C GLY A 140 -109.66 13.28 18.79
N ASN A 141 -109.17 12.72 19.91
CA ASN A 141 -109.05 13.42 21.19
C ASN A 141 -107.73 14.19 21.30
N VAL A 142 -107.81 15.51 21.11
CA VAL A 142 -106.65 16.42 21.07
C VAL A 142 -105.77 16.33 22.33
N THR A 143 -106.35 16.16 23.52
CA THR A 143 -105.60 16.10 24.78
C THR A 143 -104.78 14.81 24.90
N LYS A 144 -105.35 13.67 24.50
CA LYS A 144 -104.64 12.37 24.48
C LYS A 144 -103.50 12.35 23.47
N VAL A 145 -103.71 12.98 22.31
CA VAL A 145 -102.65 13.13 21.29
C VAL A 145 -101.48 13.96 21.82
N GLN A 146 -101.74 15.02 22.60
CA GLN A 146 -100.67 15.82 23.19
C GLN A 146 -99.86 15.08 24.26
N GLU A 147 -100.49 14.25 25.09
CA GLU A 147 -99.80 13.42 26.07
C GLU A 147 -98.97 12.31 25.39
N ALA A 148 -99.55 11.62 24.41
CA ALA A 148 -98.83 10.60 23.64
C ALA A 148 -97.63 11.18 22.87
N LYS A 149 -97.74 12.40 22.33
CA LYS A 149 -96.60 13.11 21.70
C LYS A 149 -95.47 13.39 22.68
N LYS A 150 -95.77 13.73 23.94
CA LYS A 150 -94.74 13.92 24.97
C LYS A 150 -94.05 12.61 25.34
N GLU A 151 -94.79 11.51 25.45
CA GLU A 151 -94.20 10.18 25.71
C GLU A 151 -93.29 9.72 24.56
N VAL A 152 -93.69 9.94 23.31
CA VAL A 152 -92.85 9.67 22.13
C VAL A 152 -91.57 10.52 22.19
N GLN A 153 -91.66 11.82 22.44
CA GLN A 153 -90.49 12.69 22.56
C GLN A 153 -89.53 12.25 23.69
N GLU A 154 -90.05 11.84 24.84
CA GLU A 154 -89.23 11.33 25.93
C GLU A 154 -88.55 10.00 25.58
N ALA A 155 -89.27 9.10 24.89
CA ALA A 155 -88.73 7.84 24.41
C ALA A 155 -87.66 8.04 23.33
N GLU A 156 -87.86 8.97 22.40
CA GLU A 156 -86.86 9.37 21.39
C GLU A 156 -85.59 9.88 22.06
N ARG A 157 -85.72 10.72 23.10
CA ARG A 157 -84.57 11.23 23.85
C ARG A 157 -83.76 10.09 24.50
N LYS A 158 -84.44 9.11 25.10
CA LYS A 158 -83.79 7.93 25.72
C LYS A 158 -83.10 7.04 24.69
N VAL A 159 -83.66 6.90 23.49
CA VAL A 159 -82.98 6.19 22.37
C VAL A 159 -81.73 6.93 21.93
N GLN A 160 -81.77 8.27 21.83
CA GLN A 160 -80.59 9.07 21.48
C GLN A 160 -79.48 8.99 22.53
N GLU A 161 -79.84 8.94 23.81
CA GLU A 161 -78.89 8.77 24.92
C GLU A 161 -78.24 7.38 24.88
N ALA A 162 -79.03 6.32 24.74
CA ALA A 162 -78.51 4.95 24.62
C ALA A 162 -77.60 4.76 23.38
N LYS A 163 -77.94 5.38 22.24
CA LYS A 163 -77.08 5.38 21.05
C LYS A 163 -75.71 6.02 21.29
N LYS A 164 -75.66 7.11 22.06
CA LYS A 164 -74.39 7.77 22.43
C LYS A 164 -73.55 6.88 23.32
N GLU A 165 -74.15 6.16 24.27
CA GLU A 165 -73.44 5.22 25.15
C GLU A 165 -72.85 4.05 24.37
N VAL A 166 -73.58 3.50 23.40
CA VAL A 166 -73.08 2.46 22.48
C VAL A 166 -71.88 2.98 21.68
N GLN A 167 -71.98 4.18 21.10
CA GLN A 167 -70.88 4.80 20.34
C GLN A 167 -69.64 5.03 21.20
N GLU A 168 -69.80 5.47 22.45
CA GLU A 168 -68.67 5.66 23.37
C GLU A 168 -68.02 4.33 23.75
N ALA A 169 -68.82 3.29 24.01
CA ALA A 169 -68.34 1.96 24.32
C ALA A 169 -67.59 1.34 23.12
N GLU A 170 -68.10 1.48 21.90
CA GLU A 170 -67.42 1.03 20.67
C GLU A 170 -66.09 1.75 20.44
N ARG A 171 -66.01 3.06 20.74
CA ARG A 171 -64.76 3.81 20.66
C ARG A 171 -63.70 3.29 21.63
N LYS A 172 -64.08 2.96 22.88
CA LYS A 172 -63.18 2.37 23.88
C LYS A 172 -62.66 0.99 23.44
N VAL A 173 -63.49 0.19 22.78
CA VAL A 173 -63.07 -1.09 22.19
C VAL A 173 -62.07 -0.90 21.05
N GLN A 174 -62.27 0.09 20.18
CA GLN A 174 -61.32 0.42 19.10
C GLN A 174 -59.95 0.82 19.63
N GLU A 175 -59.91 1.66 20.68
CA GLU A 175 -58.68 2.10 21.32
C GLU A 175 -57.93 0.92 21.97
N ALA A 176 -58.62 0.09 22.75
CA ALA A 176 -58.04 -1.11 23.35
C ALA A 176 -57.54 -2.13 22.30
N LYS A 177 -58.22 -2.26 21.15
CA LYS A 177 -57.75 -3.11 20.04
C LYS A 177 -56.45 -2.59 19.42
N LYS A 178 -56.28 -1.26 19.33
CA LYS A 178 -55.06 -0.64 18.81
C LYS A 178 -53.87 -0.89 19.73
N GLU A 179 -54.04 -0.73 21.04
CA GLU A 179 -53.00 -1.03 22.03
C GLU A 179 -52.55 -2.51 21.98
N VAL A 180 -53.51 -3.43 21.82
CA VAL A 180 -53.21 -4.87 21.65
C VAL A 180 -52.45 -5.15 20.34
N GLN A 181 -52.69 -4.38 19.27
CA GLN A 181 -51.93 -4.52 18.03
C GLN A 181 -50.49 -4.00 18.15
N GLU A 182 -50.28 -2.88 18.84
CA GLU A 182 -48.93 -2.37 19.13
C GLU A 182 -48.14 -3.38 19.99
N ALA A 183 -48.75 -3.89 21.06
CA ALA A 183 -48.14 -4.93 21.89
C ALA A 183 -47.85 -6.24 21.12
N LYS A 184 -48.68 -6.61 20.13
CA LYS A 184 -48.40 -7.75 19.24
C LYS A 184 -47.17 -7.52 18.39
N LYS A 185 -46.97 -6.30 17.88
CA LYS A 185 -45.82 -5.95 17.05
C LYS A 185 -44.52 -5.98 17.86
N GLU A 186 -44.54 -5.44 19.09
CA GLU A 186 -43.39 -5.50 20.01
C GLU A 186 -42.99 -6.95 20.35
N VAL A 187 -43.98 -7.82 20.62
CA VAL A 187 -43.72 -9.25 20.85
C VAL A 187 -43.09 -9.91 19.61
N GLN A 188 -43.55 -9.60 18.39
CA GLN A 188 -42.95 -10.14 17.16
C GLN A 188 -41.51 -9.66 16.96
N GLU A 189 -41.23 -8.38 17.21
CA GLU A 189 -39.86 -7.85 17.10
C GLU A 189 -38.91 -8.47 18.14
N ALA A 190 -39.38 -8.72 19.36
CA ALA A 190 -38.64 -9.42 20.40
C ALA A 190 -38.38 -10.90 20.04
N GLU A 191 -39.39 -11.62 19.53
CA GLU A 191 -39.25 -13.01 19.05
C GLU A 191 -38.24 -13.13 17.89
N VAL A 192 -38.21 -12.16 16.97
CA VAL A 192 -37.22 -12.13 15.87
C VAL A 192 -35.81 -11.88 16.39
N LYS A 193 -35.63 -11.02 17.42
CA LYS A 193 -34.33 -10.76 18.05
C LYS A 193 -33.81 -12.00 18.79
N GLU A 194 -34.68 -12.68 19.54
CA GLU A 194 -34.36 -13.93 20.24
C GLU A 194 -34.00 -15.05 19.24
N ALA A 195 -34.78 -15.21 18.17
CA ALA A 195 -34.52 -16.20 17.13
C ALA A 195 -33.19 -15.96 16.40
N LYS A 196 -32.84 -14.70 16.10
CA LYS A 196 -31.52 -14.34 15.53
C LYS A 196 -30.38 -14.64 16.51
N ALA A 197 -30.56 -14.36 17.81
CA ALA A 197 -29.56 -14.64 18.83
C ALA A 197 -29.34 -16.15 19.01
N SER A 198 -30.44 -16.92 19.08
CA SER A 198 -30.46 -18.38 19.20
C SER A 198 -29.90 -19.08 17.94
N GLY A 199 -30.23 -18.58 16.75
CA GLY A 199 -29.69 -19.06 15.47
C GLY A 199 -28.19 -18.84 15.34
N ARG A 200 -27.68 -17.66 15.74
CA ARG A 200 -26.23 -17.38 15.80
C ARG A 200 -25.49 -18.29 16.78
N THR A 201 -26.10 -18.64 17.92
CA THR A 201 -25.45 -19.54 18.89
C THR A 201 -25.33 -20.95 18.33
N LYS A 202 -26.40 -21.48 17.72
CA LYS A 202 -26.41 -22.85 17.15
C LYS A 202 -25.54 -22.98 15.90
N GLU A 203 -25.48 -21.97 15.04
CA GLU A 203 -24.53 -21.94 13.92
C GLU A 203 -23.07 -21.81 14.37
N SER A 204 -22.79 -21.04 15.43
CA SER A 204 -21.45 -20.90 16.00
C SER A 204 -20.96 -22.21 16.64
N GLU A 205 -21.82 -22.91 17.39
CA GLU A 205 -21.52 -24.22 18.00
C GLU A 205 -21.29 -25.33 16.96
N ALA A 206 -21.99 -25.28 15.82
CA ALA A 206 -21.79 -26.22 14.71
C ALA A 206 -20.56 -25.89 13.83
N ARG A 207 -20.26 -24.60 13.59
CA ARG A 207 -19.09 -24.14 12.81
C ARG A 207 -17.76 -24.41 13.53
N SER A 208 -17.73 -24.39 14.87
CA SER A 208 -16.49 -24.48 15.68
C SER A 208 -15.93 -25.91 15.89
N SER A 209 -16.67 -26.97 15.53
CA SER A 209 -16.31 -28.34 15.93
C SER A 209 -15.02 -28.88 15.32
N TRP A 210 -14.78 -28.67 14.02
CA TRP A 210 -13.61 -29.24 13.35
C TRP A 210 -12.32 -28.48 13.67
N CYS A 211 -12.39 -27.16 13.82
CA CYS A 211 -11.24 -26.30 14.08
C CYS A 211 -10.63 -26.61 15.46
N GLU A 212 -11.46 -26.77 16.48
CA GLU A 212 -11.01 -27.15 17.83
C GLU A 212 -10.42 -28.55 17.86
N LYS A 213 -11.07 -29.52 17.19
CA LYS A 213 -10.54 -30.88 17.03
C LYS A 213 -9.19 -30.89 16.30
N LEU A 214 -9.00 -29.98 15.34
CA LEU A 214 -7.75 -29.85 14.59
C LEU A 214 -6.64 -29.27 15.47
N LEU A 215 -6.91 -28.21 16.21
CA LEU A 215 -5.94 -27.56 17.10
C LEU A 215 -5.54 -28.44 18.29
N ALA A 216 -6.42 -29.35 18.70
CA ALA A 216 -6.11 -30.37 19.71
C ALA A 216 -5.13 -31.44 19.19
N LYS A 217 -4.93 -31.57 17.87
CA LYS A 217 -3.93 -32.45 17.28
C LYS A 217 -2.56 -31.76 17.28
N LYS A 218 -1.50 -32.55 17.50
CA LYS A 218 -0.11 -32.10 17.30
C LYS A 218 0.16 -31.97 15.80
N LEU A 219 0.11 -30.75 15.28
CA LEU A 219 0.31 -30.47 13.86
C LEU A 219 1.79 -30.44 13.50
N LYS A 220 2.13 -30.94 12.32
CA LYS A 220 3.45 -30.80 11.73
C LYS A 220 3.58 -29.42 11.09
N PHE A 221 4.74 -28.79 11.22
CA PHE A 221 4.99 -27.55 10.51
C PHE A 221 5.06 -27.82 9.00
N GLY A 222 4.29 -27.07 8.21
CA GLY A 222 4.27 -27.15 6.75
C GLY A 222 4.74 -25.85 6.12
N ALA A 223 5.60 -25.96 5.11
CA ALA A 223 6.04 -24.80 4.33
C ALA A 223 4.85 -24.14 3.62
N ALA A 224 4.96 -22.83 3.42
CA ALA A 224 3.99 -22.08 2.64
C ALA A 224 3.98 -22.53 1.17
N ASP A 225 2.84 -22.33 0.51
CA ASP A 225 2.79 -22.36 -0.95
C ASP A 225 3.75 -21.28 -1.49
N GLN A 226 4.41 -21.55 -2.62
CA GLN A 226 5.35 -20.61 -3.20
C GLN A 226 4.64 -19.29 -3.54
N LEU A 227 5.16 -18.17 -3.02
CA LEU A 227 4.66 -16.83 -3.36
C LEU A 227 4.93 -16.46 -4.81
N LEU A 228 5.89 -17.15 -5.45
CA LEU A 228 6.30 -16.91 -6.83
C LEU A 228 6.31 -18.22 -7.60
N ALA A 229 5.42 -18.34 -8.60
CA ALA A 229 5.31 -19.50 -9.48
C ALA A 229 5.81 -19.19 -10.90
N THR A 230 6.99 -18.59 -11.02
CA THR A 230 7.59 -18.22 -12.32
C THR A 230 9.02 -18.71 -12.45
N VAL A 231 9.56 -18.66 -13.67
CA VAL A 231 10.90 -19.19 -13.98
C VAL A 231 12.00 -18.55 -13.10
N GLY A 232 11.85 -17.28 -12.75
CA GLY A 232 12.77 -16.54 -11.89
C GLY A 232 12.75 -16.94 -10.41
N ALA A 233 11.76 -17.73 -9.96
CA ALA A 233 11.76 -18.29 -8.60
C ALA A 233 12.96 -19.20 -8.33
N THR A 234 13.52 -19.79 -9.38
CA THR A 234 14.65 -20.73 -9.31
C THR A 234 16.02 -20.10 -9.52
N TRP A 235 16.08 -18.79 -9.79
CA TRP A 235 17.36 -18.10 -9.98
C TRP A 235 18.06 -17.88 -8.64
N ASP A 236 19.38 -17.73 -8.64
CA ASP A 236 20.13 -17.39 -7.43
C ASP A 236 19.74 -15.98 -6.95
N TYR A 237 19.58 -15.82 -5.63
CA TYR A 237 19.17 -14.54 -5.05
C TYR A 237 20.34 -13.56 -4.97
N CYS A 238 20.21 -12.41 -5.65
CA CYS A 238 21.21 -11.35 -5.66
C CYS A 238 21.13 -10.48 -4.39
N GLY A 239 22.28 -9.92 -3.95
CA GLY A 239 22.33 -8.92 -2.86
C GLY A 239 22.03 -9.44 -1.45
N LYS A 240 22.12 -10.76 -1.24
CA LYS A 240 21.87 -11.40 0.06
C LYS A 240 22.72 -10.81 1.20
N GLU A 241 24.01 -10.59 0.95
CA GLU A 241 24.95 -10.07 1.96
C GLU A 241 24.57 -8.66 2.43
N VAL A 242 24.22 -7.76 1.50
CA VAL A 242 23.82 -6.37 1.79
C VAL A 242 22.55 -6.32 2.65
N LEU A 243 21.57 -7.17 2.33
CA LEU A 243 20.35 -7.30 3.14
C LEU A 243 20.66 -7.84 4.54
N ARG A 244 21.52 -8.86 4.64
CA ARG A 244 21.93 -9.42 5.94
C ARG A 244 22.59 -8.36 6.81
N GLU A 245 23.51 -7.57 6.26
CA GLU A 245 24.18 -6.48 6.99
C GLU A 245 23.17 -5.46 7.52
N SER A 246 22.19 -5.10 6.69
CA SER A 246 21.10 -4.18 7.07
C SER A 246 20.18 -4.75 8.16
N MET A 247 20.01 -6.06 8.22
CA MET A 247 19.15 -6.76 9.17
C MET A 247 19.85 -7.17 10.48
N GLN A 248 21.18 -7.29 10.49
CA GLN A 248 21.94 -7.87 11.59
C GLN A 248 21.71 -7.12 12.92
N ILE A 249 21.91 -5.80 12.93
CA ILE A 249 21.78 -4.98 14.14
C ILE A 249 20.32 -4.97 14.64
N PRO A 250 19.30 -4.71 13.79
CA PRO A 250 17.91 -4.75 14.25
C PRO A 250 17.46 -6.11 14.79
N ILE A 251 17.86 -7.23 14.16
CA ILE A 251 17.51 -8.58 14.66
C ILE A 251 18.18 -8.86 16.00
N GLN A 252 19.46 -8.50 16.16
CA GLN A 252 20.16 -8.66 17.43
C GLN A 252 19.45 -7.86 18.55
N LYS A 253 19.07 -6.61 18.25
CA LYS A 253 18.31 -5.76 19.19
C LYS A 253 17.00 -6.41 19.59
N LEU A 254 16.21 -6.91 18.63
CA LEU A 254 14.95 -7.62 18.91
C LEU A 254 15.18 -8.85 19.81
N HIS A 255 16.20 -9.65 19.48
CA HIS A 255 16.56 -10.87 20.21
C HIS A 255 16.94 -10.58 21.66
N GLU A 256 17.71 -9.51 21.89
CA GLU A 256 18.16 -9.11 23.22
C GLU A 256 17.02 -8.65 24.14
N GLN A 257 15.99 -8.04 23.56
CA GLN A 257 14.91 -7.35 24.28
C GLN A 257 13.66 -8.21 24.46
N LYS A 258 13.47 -9.26 23.64
CA LYS A 258 12.38 -10.25 23.80
C LYS A 258 12.34 -10.79 25.23
N GLY A 259 11.22 -10.58 25.92
CA GLY A 259 11.03 -11.02 27.32
C GLY A 259 11.70 -10.13 28.38
N LYS A 260 12.34 -9.01 28.01
CA LYS A 260 12.95 -8.04 28.93
C LYS A 260 12.30 -6.66 28.90
N ASN A 261 12.02 -6.13 27.70
CA ASN A 261 11.46 -4.81 27.53
C ASN A 261 10.33 -4.85 26.49
N SER A 262 9.16 -4.29 26.81
CA SER A 262 7.99 -4.25 25.94
C SER A 262 7.94 -3.00 25.03
N ASP A 263 8.94 -2.13 25.10
CA ASP A 263 9.04 -0.94 24.26
C ASP A 263 9.12 -1.32 22.76
N LYS A 264 8.11 -0.86 22.03
CA LYS A 264 7.93 -1.11 20.58
C LYS A 264 9.04 -0.50 19.72
N GLN A 265 9.81 0.46 20.24
CA GLN A 265 10.99 1.02 19.58
C GLN A 265 12.21 0.09 19.60
N LEU A 266 12.17 -0.96 20.43
CA LEU A 266 13.20 -1.99 20.50
C LEU A 266 12.87 -3.21 19.65
N HIS A 267 11.66 -3.26 19.08
CA HIS A 267 11.13 -4.41 18.37
C HIS A 267 10.86 -4.06 16.90
N PRO A 268 11.86 -4.09 16.01
CA PRO A 268 11.69 -3.64 14.63
C PRO A 268 10.73 -4.52 13.81
N LEU A 269 9.86 -3.86 13.06
CA LEU A 269 9.14 -4.42 11.92
C LEU A 269 9.93 -4.14 10.64
N PHE A 270 10.21 -5.17 9.84
CA PHE A 270 10.86 -4.99 8.54
C PHE A 270 9.82 -4.68 7.45
N ILE A 271 10.12 -3.73 6.59
CA ILE A 271 9.22 -3.28 5.53
C ILE A 271 10.03 -3.15 4.25
N ALA A 272 9.59 -3.78 3.18
CA ALA A 272 10.08 -3.53 1.83
C ALA A 272 8.92 -3.06 0.96
N PHE A 273 9.12 -2.04 0.16
CA PHE A 273 8.14 -1.65 -0.82
C PHE A 273 8.78 -1.35 -2.16
N ALA A 274 8.11 -1.75 -3.22
CA ALA A 274 8.59 -1.62 -4.58
C ALA A 274 7.46 -1.89 -5.57
N GLY A 275 7.62 -1.38 -6.80
CA GLY A 275 6.71 -1.70 -7.90
C GLY A 275 6.63 -3.20 -8.20
N PRO A 276 5.58 -3.64 -8.92
CA PRO A 276 5.49 -4.96 -9.50
C PRO A 276 6.80 -5.44 -10.14
N GLY A 277 7.15 -6.72 -9.92
CA GLY A 277 8.31 -7.36 -10.55
C GLY A 277 9.72 -6.96 -10.10
N GLN A 278 9.84 -6.11 -9.08
CA GLN A 278 11.12 -5.70 -8.47
C GLN A 278 11.62 -6.62 -7.35
N GLY A 279 10.96 -7.77 -7.11
CA GLY A 279 11.47 -8.81 -6.19
C GLY A 279 10.86 -8.86 -4.79
N LYS A 280 9.70 -8.23 -4.54
CA LYS A 280 8.98 -8.26 -3.25
C LYS A 280 8.72 -9.66 -2.70
N SER A 281 7.96 -10.47 -3.46
CA SER A 281 7.64 -11.85 -3.07
C SER A 281 8.90 -12.71 -3.01
N ARG A 282 9.93 -12.37 -3.80
CA ARG A 282 11.23 -13.05 -3.73
C ARG A 282 11.97 -12.74 -2.43
N LEU A 283 11.96 -11.48 -1.95
CA LEU A 283 12.49 -11.13 -0.64
C LEU A 283 11.82 -11.96 0.46
N LEU A 284 10.49 -12.04 0.47
CA LEU A 284 9.76 -12.80 1.50
C LEU A 284 10.11 -14.30 1.49
N THR A 285 10.34 -14.89 0.32
CA THR A 285 10.82 -16.27 0.19
C THR A 285 12.21 -16.47 0.81
N GLU A 286 13.11 -15.49 0.67
CA GLU A 286 14.50 -15.56 1.15
C GLU A 286 14.66 -15.08 2.61
N PHE A 287 13.69 -14.31 3.10
CA PHE A 287 13.72 -13.64 4.40
C PHE A 287 13.96 -14.60 5.58
N PRO A 288 13.33 -15.79 5.68
CA PRO A 288 13.62 -16.74 6.77
C PRO A 288 15.09 -17.16 6.81
N GLY A 289 15.69 -17.43 5.65
CA GLY A 289 17.11 -17.78 5.54
C GLY A 289 18.05 -16.62 5.89
N LEU A 290 17.64 -15.37 5.62
CA LEU A 290 18.36 -14.18 6.07
C LEU A 290 18.31 -14.03 7.60
N VAL A 291 17.15 -14.28 8.21
CA VAL A 291 16.99 -14.27 9.68
C VAL A 291 17.88 -15.34 10.32
N GLU A 292 17.86 -16.57 9.80
CA GLU A 292 18.74 -17.67 10.23
C GLU A 292 20.22 -17.27 10.25
N GLN A 293 20.70 -16.63 9.19
CA GLN A 293 22.09 -16.15 9.11
C GLN A 293 22.38 -15.04 10.13
N CYS A 294 21.44 -14.10 10.34
CA CYS A 294 21.62 -13.07 11.35
C CYS A 294 21.73 -13.67 12.77
N LEU A 295 20.94 -14.71 13.05
CA LEU A 295 20.96 -15.42 14.33
C LEU A 295 22.24 -16.25 14.55
N GLN A 296 22.94 -16.66 13.49
CA GLN A 296 24.24 -17.34 13.63
C GLN A 296 25.32 -16.42 14.22
N ASN A 297 25.21 -15.10 14.00
CA ASN A 297 26.17 -14.08 14.41
C ASN A 297 25.85 -13.44 15.78
N VAL A 298 24.71 -13.77 16.40
CA VAL A 298 24.37 -13.32 17.75
C VAL A 298 25.35 -13.94 18.78
N SER A 299 25.65 -13.30 19.91
CA SER A 299 26.67 -13.81 20.85
C SER A 299 26.34 -15.21 21.42
N GLU A 300 27.35 -16.05 21.68
CA GLU A 300 27.16 -17.44 22.18
C GLU A 300 26.29 -17.52 23.46
N ARG A 301 26.42 -16.54 24.38
CA ARG A 301 25.57 -16.46 25.58
C ARG A 301 24.08 -16.23 25.27
N GLN A 302 23.78 -15.62 24.12
CA GLN A 302 22.44 -15.33 23.64
C GLN A 302 21.93 -16.44 22.68
N LYS A 303 22.81 -17.18 21.99
CA LYS A 303 22.45 -18.24 21.01
C LYS A 303 21.60 -19.39 21.58
N LEU A 304 21.57 -19.56 22.90
CA LEU A 304 20.83 -20.66 23.57
C LEU A 304 19.35 -20.34 23.83
N LYS A 305 18.89 -19.11 23.60
CA LYS A 305 17.53 -18.69 24.00
C LYS A 305 16.46 -19.17 23.03
N PHE A 306 16.70 -19.01 21.73
CA PHE A 306 15.79 -19.40 20.66
C PHE A 306 16.54 -20.19 19.58
N SER A 307 15.82 -21.11 18.94
CA SER A 307 16.32 -21.93 17.84
C SER A 307 16.75 -21.06 16.67
N LYS A 308 17.84 -21.45 16.03
CA LYS A 308 18.29 -20.80 14.79
C LYS A 308 17.35 -21.13 13.63
N GLN A 309 16.79 -22.34 13.61
CA GLN A 309 15.89 -22.77 12.55
C GLN A 309 14.58 -22.01 12.63
N THR A 310 14.19 -21.41 11.51
CA THR A 310 12.97 -20.61 11.42
C THR A 310 11.76 -21.45 11.01
N ARG A 311 10.61 -21.10 11.57
CA ARG A 311 9.30 -21.58 11.12
C ARG A 311 8.54 -20.40 10.52
N SER A 312 8.39 -20.38 9.21
CA SER A 312 7.90 -19.22 8.46
C SER A 312 6.42 -19.32 8.05
N PHE A 313 5.62 -18.36 8.48
CA PHE A 313 4.25 -18.16 8.01
C PHE A 313 4.21 -17.06 6.95
N MET A 314 3.70 -17.35 5.77
CA MET A 314 3.58 -16.42 4.65
C MET A 314 2.11 -16.06 4.44
N ILE A 315 1.75 -14.87 4.91
CA ILE A 315 0.41 -14.32 4.87
C ILE A 315 0.27 -13.49 3.59
N SER A 316 -0.25 -14.10 2.53
CA SER A 316 -0.67 -13.34 1.34
C SER A 316 -2.07 -12.75 1.55
N CYS A 317 -2.21 -11.45 1.30
CA CYS A 317 -3.45 -10.67 1.27
C CYS A 317 -3.91 -10.35 -0.17
N GLU A 318 -3.39 -11.09 -1.16
CA GLU A 318 -3.73 -10.97 -2.57
C GLU A 318 -4.61 -12.13 -3.03
N ASN A 319 -5.18 -12.00 -4.25
CA ASN A 319 -5.98 -13.03 -4.92
C ASN A 319 -7.22 -13.46 -4.09
N ALA A 320 -7.76 -14.65 -4.35
CA ALA A 320 -8.90 -15.24 -3.63
C ALA A 320 -8.61 -15.61 -2.14
N LEU A 321 -7.55 -15.03 -1.55
CA LEU A 321 -7.12 -15.24 -0.17
C LEU A 321 -7.42 -14.04 0.73
N CYS A 322 -7.80 -12.89 0.15
CA CYS A 322 -8.39 -11.76 0.85
C CYS A 322 -9.93 -11.84 0.78
N PRO A 323 -10.68 -11.48 1.84
CA PRO A 323 -12.13 -11.34 1.74
C PRO A 323 -12.52 -10.30 0.68
N GLY A 324 -13.57 -10.58 -0.11
CA GLY A 324 -14.08 -9.63 -1.10
C GLY A 324 -14.71 -8.40 -0.43
N ASN A 325 -15.44 -8.63 0.66
CA ASN A 325 -15.92 -7.58 1.55
C ASN A 325 -15.53 -7.89 3.01
N TRP A 326 -14.51 -7.20 3.52
CA TRP A 326 -14.03 -7.39 4.89
C TRP A 326 -15.12 -7.22 5.95
N ALA A 327 -16.00 -6.21 5.81
CA ALA A 327 -16.98 -5.88 6.85
C ALA A 327 -18.04 -6.95 7.06
N THR A 328 -18.33 -7.75 6.03
CA THR A 328 -19.33 -8.82 6.07
C THR A 328 -18.72 -10.20 6.18
N GLU A 329 -17.49 -10.37 5.72
CA GLU A 329 -16.86 -11.68 5.61
C GLU A 329 -15.82 -11.96 6.68
N GLU A 330 -15.26 -10.94 7.34
CA GLU A 330 -14.21 -11.12 8.35
C GLU A 330 -14.64 -10.51 9.68
N LEU A 331 -14.37 -11.23 10.78
CA LEU A 331 -14.73 -10.74 12.12
C LEU A 331 -13.74 -9.71 12.63
N ASN A 332 -12.44 -10.01 12.51
CA ASN A 332 -11.35 -9.16 12.95
C ASN A 332 -10.02 -9.61 12.36
N ALA A 333 -9.02 -8.72 12.42
CA ALA A 333 -7.69 -8.98 11.89
C ALA A 333 -6.93 -10.13 12.58
N ARG A 334 -7.19 -10.41 13.86
CA ARG A 334 -6.51 -11.51 14.58
C ARG A 334 -6.91 -12.86 14.02
N ARG A 335 -8.21 -13.05 13.85
CA ARG A 335 -8.76 -14.25 13.22
C ARG A 335 -8.24 -14.39 11.80
N PHE A 336 -8.25 -13.32 11.01
CA PHE A 336 -7.72 -13.35 9.64
C PHE A 336 -6.28 -13.87 9.59
N VAL A 337 -5.37 -13.29 10.37
CA VAL A 337 -3.96 -13.71 10.47
C VAL A 337 -3.87 -15.18 10.89
N ALA A 338 -4.62 -15.59 11.91
CA ALA A 338 -4.59 -16.96 12.42
C ALA A 338 -5.14 -17.99 11.42
N CYS A 339 -6.24 -17.67 10.73
CA CYS A 339 -6.81 -18.51 9.67
C CYS A 339 -5.80 -18.75 8.55
N ARG A 340 -5.06 -17.70 8.13
CA ARG A 340 -4.01 -17.82 7.10
C ARG A 340 -2.86 -18.70 7.57
N MET A 341 -2.42 -18.53 8.82
CA MET A 341 -1.37 -19.35 9.41
C MET A 341 -1.79 -20.84 9.51
N LEU A 342 -3.01 -21.12 9.98
CA LEU A 342 -3.52 -22.48 10.09
C LEU A 342 -3.70 -23.13 8.70
N TRP A 343 -4.25 -22.39 7.74
CA TRP A 343 -4.43 -22.85 6.36
C TRP A 343 -3.11 -23.25 5.68
N GLN A 344 -2.02 -22.56 6.01
CA GLN A 344 -0.69 -22.92 5.48
C GLN A 344 -0.29 -24.36 5.84
N LEU A 345 -0.66 -24.81 7.04
CA LEU A 345 -0.25 -26.12 7.56
C LEU A 345 -0.93 -27.30 6.87
N ARG A 346 -1.98 -27.06 6.05
CA ARG A 346 -2.83 -28.12 5.46
C ARG A 346 -2.04 -29.18 4.68
N ASN A 347 -1.02 -28.77 3.91
CA ASN A 347 -0.29 -29.68 3.02
C ASN A 347 0.55 -30.71 3.79
N ALA A 348 1.10 -30.32 4.95
CA ALA A 348 1.85 -31.22 5.83
C ALA A 348 0.94 -32.05 6.75
N ASN A 349 -0.35 -31.71 6.84
CA ASN A 349 -1.32 -32.28 7.78
C ASN A 349 -2.60 -32.75 7.06
N LYS A 350 -2.50 -33.21 5.81
CA LYS A 350 -3.65 -33.56 4.96
C LYS A 350 -4.59 -34.56 5.63
N GLU A 351 -4.05 -35.55 6.31
CA GLU A 351 -4.83 -36.57 7.05
C GLU A 351 -5.57 -35.94 8.22
N ALA A 352 -4.89 -35.16 9.06
CA ALA A 352 -5.51 -34.49 10.20
C ALA A 352 -6.63 -33.53 9.79
N PHE A 353 -6.45 -32.78 8.70
CA PHE A 353 -7.50 -31.90 8.14
C PHE A 353 -8.69 -32.71 7.61
N ARG A 354 -8.44 -33.83 6.92
CA ARG A 354 -9.50 -34.70 6.38
C ARG A 354 -10.30 -35.38 7.50
N GLU A 355 -9.63 -35.90 8.53
CA GLU A 355 -10.26 -36.60 9.65
C GLU A 355 -11.26 -35.74 10.43
N VAL A 356 -10.95 -34.45 10.59
CA VAL A 356 -11.84 -33.52 11.30
C VAL A 356 -12.91 -32.92 10.40
N GLY A 357 -12.87 -33.19 9.09
CA GLY A 357 -13.79 -32.61 8.11
C GLY A 357 -13.52 -31.14 7.79
N ALA A 358 -12.26 -30.69 7.84
CA ALA A 358 -11.91 -29.31 7.51
C ALA A 358 -12.21 -29.01 6.02
N PRO A 359 -12.73 -27.81 5.68
CA PRO A 359 -13.06 -27.47 4.29
C PRO A 359 -11.84 -27.46 3.34
N GLU A 360 -12.04 -27.86 2.09
CA GLU A 360 -10.98 -28.01 1.08
C GLU A 360 -10.61 -26.71 0.33
N THR A 361 -11.46 -25.68 0.43
CA THR A 361 -11.20 -24.35 -0.17
C THR A 361 -10.99 -23.32 0.92
N PHE A 362 -10.06 -22.38 0.71
CA PHE A 362 -9.78 -21.35 1.71
C PHE A 362 -11.01 -20.49 2.05
N ALA A 363 -11.84 -20.15 1.07
CA ALA A 363 -13.05 -19.36 1.29
C ALA A 363 -14.01 -20.03 2.29
N LYS A 364 -14.36 -21.31 2.08
CA LYS A 364 -15.17 -22.10 3.02
C LYS A 364 -14.46 -22.31 4.36
N PHE A 365 -13.17 -22.66 4.32
CA PHE A 365 -12.35 -22.86 5.51
C PHE A 365 -12.37 -21.65 6.43
N ARG A 366 -12.21 -20.46 5.86
CA ARG A 366 -12.23 -19.19 6.59
C ARG A 366 -13.59 -18.91 7.21
N VAL A 367 -14.68 -19.07 6.45
CA VAL A 367 -16.06 -18.83 6.92
C VAL A 367 -16.44 -19.79 8.06
N GLU A 368 -16.08 -21.06 7.92
CA GLU A 368 -16.38 -22.11 8.90
C GLU A 368 -15.33 -22.23 10.01
N CYS A 369 -14.29 -21.40 10.00
CA CYS A 369 -13.26 -21.41 11.06
C CYS A 369 -13.83 -20.88 12.37
N SER A 370 -13.21 -21.25 13.50
CA SER A 370 -13.64 -20.76 14.82
C SER A 370 -13.56 -19.23 14.90
N ASP A 371 -14.63 -18.61 15.42
CA ASP A 371 -14.70 -17.16 15.64
C ASP A 371 -13.64 -16.65 16.62
N SER A 372 -13.16 -17.53 17.50
CA SER A 372 -12.19 -17.22 18.55
C SER A 372 -10.74 -17.52 18.21
N LEU A 373 -10.46 -18.02 16.99
CA LEU A 373 -9.12 -18.43 16.57
C LEU A 373 -8.12 -17.27 16.62
N VAL A 374 -6.99 -17.48 17.29
CA VAL A 374 -5.85 -16.55 17.30
C VAL A 374 -4.53 -17.24 16.91
N ALA A 375 -3.53 -16.46 16.54
CA ALA A 375 -2.24 -16.96 16.07
C ALA A 375 -1.52 -17.83 17.12
N GLU A 376 -1.73 -17.53 18.41
CA GLU A 376 -1.21 -18.30 19.53
C GLU A 376 -1.76 -19.73 19.59
N ASP A 377 -3.02 -19.95 19.19
CA ASP A 377 -3.58 -21.29 19.12
C ASP A 377 -2.84 -22.11 18.05
N VAL A 378 -2.53 -21.48 16.92
CA VAL A 378 -1.75 -22.10 15.83
C VAL A 378 -0.32 -22.38 16.29
N PHE A 379 0.32 -21.45 17.01
CA PHE A 379 1.64 -21.68 17.60
C PHE A 379 1.65 -22.85 18.58
N ALA A 380 0.66 -22.93 19.48
CA ALA A 380 0.56 -24.03 20.44
C ALA A 380 0.40 -25.38 19.72
N ALA A 381 -0.45 -25.44 18.69
CA ALA A 381 -0.73 -26.67 17.94
C ALA A 381 0.48 -27.20 17.15
N VAL A 382 1.37 -26.31 16.68
CA VAL A 382 2.50 -26.69 15.79
C VAL A 382 3.87 -26.68 16.46
N LEU A 383 4.08 -25.82 17.48
CA LEU A 383 5.35 -25.68 18.20
C LEU A 383 5.39 -26.56 19.46
N CYS A 384 4.23 -26.83 20.07
CA CYS A 384 4.08 -27.64 21.28
C CYS A 384 5.11 -27.26 22.36
N ASP A 385 5.93 -28.21 22.81
CA ASP A 385 6.92 -28.04 23.88
C ASP A 385 8.07 -27.08 23.51
N GLU A 386 8.25 -26.77 22.21
CA GLU A 386 9.29 -25.87 21.72
C GLU A 386 8.85 -24.41 21.64
N LEU A 387 7.62 -24.08 22.04
CA LEU A 387 7.00 -22.76 21.86
C LEU A 387 7.91 -21.60 22.31
N ASN A 388 8.48 -21.68 23.51
CA ASN A 388 9.30 -20.62 24.10
C ASN A 388 10.75 -20.58 23.57
N HIS A 389 11.15 -21.58 22.80
CA HIS A 389 12.49 -21.69 22.20
C HIS A 389 12.44 -21.64 20.68
N SER A 390 11.28 -21.42 20.07
CA SER A 390 11.14 -21.39 18.62
C SER A 390 11.37 -19.98 18.06
N THR A 391 11.95 -19.92 16.86
CA THR A 391 11.97 -18.71 16.04
C THR A 391 10.89 -18.81 14.97
N VAL A 392 10.01 -17.83 14.93
CA VAL A 392 8.92 -17.72 13.96
C VAL A 392 9.18 -16.52 13.06
N VAL A 393 9.00 -16.71 11.77
CA VAL A 393 9.05 -15.64 10.77
C VAL A 393 7.65 -15.40 10.23
N ILE A 394 7.20 -14.16 10.17
CA ILE A 394 5.92 -13.77 9.55
C ILE A 394 6.23 -12.89 8.35
N GLY A 395 6.06 -13.44 7.15
CA GLY A 395 6.08 -12.66 5.90
C GLY A 395 4.67 -12.25 5.53
N VAL A 396 4.43 -10.99 5.22
CA VAL A 396 3.13 -10.50 4.76
C VAL A 396 3.27 -9.91 3.38
N ASP A 397 2.55 -10.47 2.41
CA ASP A 397 2.57 -10.03 1.01
C ASP A 397 1.20 -9.46 0.63
N GLY A 398 1.20 -8.53 -0.32
CA GLY A 398 -0.05 -8.08 -0.94
C GLY A 398 -0.95 -7.19 -0.10
N MET A 399 -0.40 -6.48 0.88
CA MET A 399 -1.17 -5.63 1.81
C MET A 399 -2.00 -4.54 1.15
N GLN A 400 -1.67 -4.14 -0.09
CA GLN A 400 -2.46 -3.20 -0.88
C GLN A 400 -3.88 -3.70 -1.19
N GLY A 401 -4.11 -5.01 -1.09
CA GLY A 401 -5.45 -5.60 -1.24
C GLY A 401 -6.36 -5.37 -0.02
N LEU A 402 -5.83 -4.84 1.09
CA LEU A 402 -6.61 -4.57 2.29
C LEU A 402 -7.25 -3.17 2.26
N PRO A 403 -8.53 -3.05 2.62
CA PRO A 403 -9.17 -1.74 2.75
C PRO A 403 -8.43 -0.84 3.74
N GLY A 404 -8.27 0.44 3.38
CA GLY A 404 -7.56 1.44 4.18
C GLY A 404 -6.04 1.50 3.96
N PHE A 405 -5.48 0.78 2.98
CA PHE A 405 -4.05 0.79 2.68
C PHE A 405 -3.48 2.18 2.38
N THR A 406 -4.23 3.04 1.68
CA THR A 406 -3.84 4.42 1.36
C THR A 406 -4.25 5.43 2.43
N GLU A 407 -5.15 5.05 3.34
CA GLU A 407 -5.71 5.94 4.34
C GLU A 407 -4.71 6.24 5.44
N ARG A 408 -4.73 7.47 5.95
CA ARG A 408 -3.86 7.87 7.04
C ARG A 408 -4.32 7.18 8.33
N SER A 409 -3.41 6.83 9.23
CA SER A 409 -3.76 6.20 10.51
C SER A 409 -4.35 7.18 11.55
N ASP A 410 -5.28 8.03 11.14
CA ASP A 410 -6.10 8.83 12.05
C ASP A 410 -7.18 7.97 12.71
N ALA A 411 -8.16 8.59 13.39
CA ALA A 411 -9.22 7.83 14.06
C ALA A 411 -10.00 6.92 13.08
N ALA A 412 -10.28 7.39 11.86
CA ALA A 412 -11.01 6.62 10.87
C ALA A 412 -10.15 5.51 10.25
N GLY A 413 -8.88 5.80 9.92
CA GLY A 413 -7.98 4.83 9.30
C GLY A 413 -7.53 3.70 10.23
N LYS A 414 -7.52 3.92 11.56
CA LYS A 414 -7.18 2.88 12.55
C LYS A 414 -8.19 1.75 12.62
N ASP A 415 -9.45 2.03 12.30
CA ASP A 415 -10.52 1.03 12.28
C ASP A 415 -10.55 0.24 10.96
N LEU A 416 -9.71 0.59 9.99
CA LEU A 416 -9.65 -0.08 8.71
C LEU A 416 -8.78 -1.36 8.73
N PRO A 417 -9.12 -2.37 7.93
CA PRO A 417 -8.47 -3.68 7.90
C PRO A 417 -6.95 -3.64 7.77
N PHE A 418 -6.41 -2.78 6.89
CA PHE A 418 -4.97 -2.65 6.71
C PHE A 418 -4.26 -2.36 8.04
N TYR A 419 -4.74 -1.35 8.77
CA TYR A 419 -4.12 -0.94 10.03
C TYR A 419 -4.28 -2.04 11.09
N GLN A 420 -5.45 -2.67 11.17
CA GLN A 420 -5.72 -3.73 12.14
C GLN A 420 -4.84 -4.97 11.92
N VAL A 421 -4.63 -5.39 10.66
CA VAL A 421 -3.70 -6.50 10.34
C VAL A 421 -2.27 -6.14 10.71
N MET A 422 -1.82 -4.93 10.39
CA MET A 422 -0.50 -4.45 10.80
C MET A 422 -0.34 -4.40 12.32
N GLN A 423 -1.36 -3.94 13.03
CA GLN A 423 -1.38 -3.91 14.48
C GLN A 423 -1.27 -5.31 15.06
N GLU A 424 -1.93 -6.31 14.47
CA GLU A 424 -1.83 -7.70 14.90
C GLU A 424 -0.42 -8.28 14.66
N VAL A 425 0.17 -8.05 13.49
CA VAL A 425 1.55 -8.48 13.19
C VAL A 425 2.53 -7.84 14.19
N CYS A 426 2.40 -6.53 14.43
CA CYS A 426 3.20 -5.84 15.46
C CYS A 426 2.94 -6.42 16.85
N ARG A 427 1.70 -6.78 17.21
CA ARG A 427 1.39 -7.40 18.50
C ARG A 427 2.16 -8.70 18.68
N LEU A 428 2.22 -9.55 17.65
CA LEU A 428 2.97 -10.82 17.67
C LEU A 428 4.48 -10.61 17.86
N ILE A 429 5.07 -9.62 17.19
CA ILE A 429 6.48 -9.24 17.39
C ILE A 429 6.74 -8.82 18.84
N ASN A 430 5.84 -8.01 19.41
CA ASN A 430 6.01 -7.40 20.73
C ASN A 430 5.67 -8.33 21.91
N GLN A 431 5.25 -9.57 21.66
CA GLN A 431 4.93 -10.49 22.75
C GLN A 431 6.15 -10.71 23.64
N MET A 432 5.95 -10.69 24.95
CA MET A 432 7.04 -10.94 25.90
C MET A 432 7.29 -12.44 26.09
N GLU A 433 6.24 -13.24 26.04
CA GLU A 433 6.26 -14.70 26.15
C GLU A 433 6.11 -15.35 24.77
N GLY A 434 6.27 -16.67 24.70
CA GLY A 434 6.14 -17.44 23.46
C GLY A 434 7.34 -17.30 22.52
N PRO A 435 7.14 -17.60 21.21
CA PRO A 435 8.24 -17.70 20.27
C PRO A 435 8.88 -16.33 19.98
N PHE A 436 10.12 -16.38 19.51
CA PHE A 436 10.80 -15.21 18.96
C PHE A 436 10.25 -14.91 17.56
N VAL A 437 9.46 -13.85 17.42
CA VAL A 437 8.77 -13.51 16.17
C VAL A 437 9.52 -12.38 15.44
N VAL A 438 9.92 -12.63 14.19
CA VAL A 438 10.46 -11.63 13.27
C VAL A 438 9.49 -11.46 12.10
N ALA A 439 9.05 -10.24 11.81
CA ALA A 439 8.09 -10.01 10.71
C ALA A 439 8.66 -9.10 9.63
N CYS A 440 8.31 -9.42 8.38
CA CYS A 440 8.61 -8.61 7.20
C CYS A 440 7.33 -8.40 6.38
N VAL A 441 7.10 -7.16 5.96
CA VAL A 441 5.96 -6.79 5.12
C VAL A 441 6.46 -6.29 3.77
N ALA A 442 5.91 -6.86 2.70
CA ALA A 442 6.12 -6.39 1.35
C ALA A 442 4.88 -5.64 0.84
N ALA A 443 5.07 -4.46 0.24
CA ALA A 443 3.98 -3.60 -0.25
C ALA A 443 4.31 -2.93 -1.59
N LEU A 444 3.31 -2.51 -2.36
CA LEU A 444 3.55 -1.80 -3.63
C LEU A 444 4.12 -0.39 -3.44
N GLN A 445 3.71 0.29 -2.37
CA GLN A 445 4.06 1.68 -2.09
C GLN A 445 4.43 1.87 -0.62
N ASN A 446 4.91 3.07 -0.31
CA ASN A 446 5.29 3.46 1.04
C ASN A 446 4.09 3.44 1.99
N VAL A 447 4.21 2.72 3.11
CA VAL A 447 3.13 2.52 4.10
C VAL A 447 3.19 3.49 5.27
N LYS A 448 4.06 4.51 5.21
CA LYS A 448 4.25 5.46 6.31
C LYS A 448 2.99 6.21 6.71
N SER A 449 2.21 6.70 5.75
CA SER A 449 0.96 7.44 6.02
C SER A 449 -0.03 6.57 6.79
N GLY A 450 -0.20 5.33 6.33
CA GLY A 450 -1.04 4.32 6.97
C GLY A 450 -0.50 3.79 8.30
N LEU A 451 0.75 4.10 8.68
CA LEU A 451 1.34 3.71 9.96
C LEU A 451 1.87 4.90 10.77
N ALA A 452 1.43 6.12 10.46
CA ALA A 452 1.98 7.34 11.06
C ALA A 452 1.77 7.40 12.58
N GLY A 453 0.65 6.89 13.05
CA GLY A 453 0.25 6.83 14.46
C GLY A 453 0.75 5.57 15.19
N SER A 454 1.54 4.71 14.53
CA SER A 454 2.10 3.52 15.15
C SER A 454 3.44 3.83 15.83
N PRO A 455 3.61 3.52 17.12
CA PRO A 455 4.89 3.66 17.82
C PRO A 455 5.83 2.48 17.54
N GLN A 456 5.57 1.63 16.54
CA GLN A 456 6.46 0.52 16.20
C GLN A 456 7.75 1.03 15.53
N ALA A 457 8.91 0.53 15.96
CA ALA A 457 10.14 0.69 15.20
C ALA A 457 10.01 0.03 13.82
N ARG A 458 10.53 0.69 12.79
CA ARG A 458 10.44 0.25 11.39
C ARG A 458 11.83 0.23 10.77
N VAL A 459 12.14 -0.83 10.04
CA VAL A 459 13.37 -0.96 9.25
C VAL A 459 12.97 -1.13 7.80
N PHE A 460 13.29 -0.14 6.98
CA PHE A 460 13.02 -0.17 5.55
C PHE A 460 14.15 -0.91 4.82
N LEU A 461 13.81 -1.96 4.08
CA LEU A 461 14.75 -2.78 3.31
C LEU A 461 14.72 -2.35 1.85
N GLU A 462 15.88 -2.00 1.30
CA GLU A 462 16.04 -1.77 -0.13
C GLU A 462 16.14 -3.12 -0.87
N LEU A 463 15.26 -3.34 -1.86
CA LEU A 463 15.31 -4.56 -2.65
C LEU A 463 16.55 -4.61 -3.55
N PRO A 464 17.34 -5.70 -3.52
CA PRO A 464 18.52 -5.82 -4.36
C PRO A 464 18.13 -5.90 -5.84
N ARG A 465 18.97 -5.33 -6.70
CA ARG A 465 18.85 -5.52 -8.16
C ARG A 465 19.29 -6.92 -8.54
N VAL A 466 18.63 -7.53 -9.52
CA VAL A 466 19.14 -8.75 -10.15
C VAL A 466 20.32 -8.38 -11.04
N THR A 467 21.54 -8.56 -10.54
CA THR A 467 22.77 -8.23 -11.26
C THR A 467 23.28 -9.38 -12.14
N ALA A 468 22.84 -10.61 -11.85
CA ALA A 468 23.16 -11.79 -12.64
C ALA A 468 21.97 -12.75 -12.68
N VAL A 469 21.65 -13.26 -13.87
CA VAL A 469 20.61 -14.28 -14.06
C VAL A 469 21.27 -15.65 -14.09
N THR A 470 21.45 -16.22 -12.90
CA THR A 470 22.10 -17.51 -12.71
C THR A 470 21.20 -18.50 -11.96
N ARG A 471 21.47 -19.80 -12.13
CA ARG A 471 20.90 -20.89 -11.33
C ARG A 471 22.06 -21.78 -10.90
N ASN A 472 22.24 -21.99 -9.60
CA ASN A 472 23.39 -22.71 -9.06
C ASN A 472 24.72 -22.13 -9.55
N LYS A 473 24.80 -20.79 -9.61
CA LYS A 473 25.92 -19.99 -10.14
C LYS A 473 26.21 -20.18 -11.64
N GLN A 474 25.36 -20.88 -12.37
CA GLN A 474 25.48 -21.05 -13.82
C GLN A 474 24.56 -20.06 -14.56
N PRO A 475 25.03 -19.36 -15.61
CA PRO A 475 24.19 -18.46 -16.40
C PRO A 475 22.97 -19.18 -17.00
N VAL A 476 21.79 -18.56 -16.91
CA VAL A 476 20.54 -19.13 -17.46
C VAL A 476 20.17 -18.53 -18.81
N LEU A 477 20.54 -17.27 -19.07
CA LEU A 477 20.18 -16.58 -20.31
C LEU A 477 21.00 -17.12 -21.50
N PRO A 478 20.33 -17.55 -22.59
CA PRO A 478 21.00 -17.94 -23.83
C PRO A 478 21.89 -16.84 -24.40
N GLY A 479 22.94 -17.22 -25.13
CA GLY A 479 23.82 -16.28 -25.81
C GLY A 479 23.08 -15.51 -26.91
N HIS A 480 23.20 -14.18 -26.91
CA HIS A 480 22.67 -13.32 -27.96
C HIS A 480 23.44 -12.00 -27.98
N ARG A 481 23.59 -11.37 -29.16
CA ARG A 481 24.37 -10.12 -29.32
C ARG A 481 23.88 -8.98 -28.42
N LEU A 482 22.55 -8.87 -28.26
CA LEU A 482 21.91 -7.86 -27.42
C LEU A 482 21.71 -8.29 -25.97
N LYS A 483 22.07 -9.52 -25.59
CA LYS A 483 21.76 -10.08 -24.26
C LYS A 483 22.22 -9.14 -23.15
N ASP A 484 23.49 -8.74 -23.17
CA ASP A 484 24.07 -7.94 -22.10
C ASP A 484 23.49 -6.52 -22.06
N LEU A 485 23.23 -5.90 -23.22
CA LEU A 485 22.56 -4.59 -23.28
C LEU A 485 21.15 -4.66 -22.71
N LEU A 486 20.38 -5.68 -23.07
CA LEU A 486 19.01 -5.84 -22.57
C LEU A 486 18.98 -6.14 -21.07
N VAL A 487 19.92 -6.93 -20.56
CA VAL A 487 20.05 -7.17 -19.11
C VAL A 487 20.32 -5.86 -18.37
N GLU A 488 21.23 -5.02 -18.88
CA GLU A 488 21.52 -3.69 -18.31
C GLU A 488 20.31 -2.74 -18.41
N ASP A 489 19.67 -2.66 -19.58
CA ASP A 489 18.49 -1.81 -19.80
C ASP A 489 17.29 -2.25 -18.93
N MET A 490 17.22 -3.52 -18.54
CA MET A 490 16.23 -4.04 -17.60
C MET A 490 16.51 -3.65 -16.15
N GLY A 491 17.69 -3.13 -15.83
CA GLY A 491 18.02 -2.53 -14.53
C GLY A 491 17.86 -3.48 -13.34
N GLY A 492 17.96 -4.79 -13.57
CA GLY A 492 17.74 -5.82 -12.55
C GLY A 492 16.28 -6.11 -12.20
N HIS A 493 15.33 -5.72 -13.07
CA HIS A 493 13.92 -6.00 -12.89
C HIS A 493 13.60 -7.46 -13.25
N GLY A 494 13.34 -8.29 -12.23
CA GLY A 494 13.20 -9.75 -12.38
C GLY A 494 12.17 -10.15 -13.44
N ARG A 495 10.99 -9.53 -13.43
CA ARG A 495 9.93 -9.83 -14.43
C ARG A 495 10.31 -9.47 -15.86
N ALA A 496 11.10 -8.42 -16.07
CA ALA A 496 11.57 -8.06 -17.41
C ALA A 496 12.61 -9.07 -17.90
N LEU A 497 13.50 -9.49 -17.01
CA LEU A 497 14.50 -10.53 -17.29
C LEU A 497 13.85 -11.89 -17.57
N GLU A 498 12.71 -12.21 -16.93
CA GLU A 498 11.95 -13.43 -17.25
C GLU A 498 11.40 -13.37 -18.68
N CYS A 499 10.86 -12.21 -19.10
CA CYS A 499 10.40 -12.03 -20.48
C CYS A 499 11.55 -12.12 -21.49
N LEU A 500 12.74 -11.63 -21.13
CA LEU A 500 13.94 -11.82 -21.95
C LEU A 500 14.32 -13.28 -22.10
N LEU A 501 14.30 -14.04 -20.99
CA LEU A 501 14.60 -15.47 -21.01
C LEU A 501 13.60 -16.22 -21.90
N GLU A 502 12.30 -15.98 -21.69
CA GLU A 502 11.21 -16.57 -22.49
C GLU A 502 11.41 -16.27 -23.98
N ALA A 503 11.64 -15.00 -24.34
CA ALA A 503 11.84 -14.59 -25.73
C ALA A 503 13.11 -15.19 -26.37
N LEU A 504 14.21 -15.30 -25.62
CA LEU A 504 15.46 -15.91 -26.10
C LEU A 504 15.35 -17.43 -26.26
N MET A 505 14.56 -18.10 -25.42
CA MET A 505 14.31 -19.54 -25.56
C MET A 505 13.44 -19.84 -26.79
N GLU A 506 12.43 -19.01 -27.06
CA GLU A 506 11.57 -19.14 -28.23
C GLU A 506 12.30 -18.81 -29.53
N MET A 507 13.18 -17.80 -29.52
CA MET A 507 13.83 -17.26 -30.72
C MET A 507 15.32 -16.94 -30.50
N PRO A 508 16.21 -17.94 -30.34
CA PRO A 508 17.60 -17.74 -29.95
C PRO A 508 18.44 -16.93 -30.96
N ASN A 509 18.06 -16.95 -32.24
CA ASN A 509 18.77 -16.29 -33.34
C ASN A 509 17.95 -15.13 -33.96
N ALA A 510 16.99 -14.57 -33.22
CA ALA A 510 16.17 -13.47 -33.72
C ALA A 510 17.00 -12.21 -34.03
N ALA A 511 16.58 -11.45 -35.05
CA ALA A 511 17.06 -10.08 -35.23
C ALA A 511 16.68 -9.20 -34.01
N ALA A 512 17.39 -8.08 -33.80
CA ALA A 512 17.17 -7.23 -32.63
C ALA A 512 15.72 -6.78 -32.49
N THR A 513 15.14 -6.37 -33.62
CA THR A 513 13.75 -5.90 -33.72
C THR A 513 12.74 -6.98 -33.31
N ALA A 514 12.96 -8.22 -33.72
CA ALA A 514 12.09 -9.35 -33.39
C ALA A 514 12.19 -9.72 -31.91
N LEU A 515 13.41 -9.80 -31.36
CA LEU A 515 13.63 -10.10 -29.95
C LEU A 515 13.03 -9.02 -29.04
N VAL A 516 13.38 -7.75 -29.27
CA VAL A 516 12.83 -6.62 -28.50
C VAL A 516 11.32 -6.54 -28.67
N GLY A 517 10.81 -6.76 -29.87
CA GLY A 517 9.37 -6.81 -30.13
C GLY A 517 8.65 -7.89 -29.32
N ALA A 518 9.23 -9.08 -29.17
CA ALA A 518 8.68 -10.14 -28.33
C ALA A 518 8.70 -9.78 -26.84
N VAL A 519 9.82 -9.27 -26.33
CA VAL A 519 9.93 -8.78 -24.95
C VAL A 519 8.87 -7.70 -24.67
N MET A 520 8.72 -6.72 -25.56
CA MET A 520 7.72 -5.67 -25.41
C MET A 520 6.30 -6.21 -25.41
N ARG A 521 5.97 -7.16 -26.29
CA ARG A 521 4.64 -7.80 -26.29
C ARG A 521 4.35 -8.50 -24.97
N GLN A 522 5.30 -9.28 -24.45
CA GLN A 522 5.13 -9.98 -23.18
C GLN A 522 5.00 -9.01 -22.01
N LEU A 523 5.79 -7.93 -21.97
CA LEU A 523 5.67 -6.91 -20.92
C LEU A 523 4.31 -6.21 -20.95
N ARG A 524 3.78 -5.87 -22.13
CA ARG A 524 2.43 -5.27 -22.26
C ARG A 524 1.33 -6.21 -21.76
N GLN A 525 1.46 -7.50 -22.03
CA GLN A 525 0.51 -8.50 -21.54
C GLN A 525 0.58 -8.67 -20.02
N LYS A 526 1.78 -8.60 -19.42
CA LYS A 526 1.97 -8.73 -17.97
C LYS A 526 1.55 -7.47 -17.19
N TYR A 527 1.60 -6.29 -17.83
CA TYR A 527 1.29 -5.00 -17.21
C TYR A 527 0.31 -4.17 -18.05
N PRO A 528 -0.96 -4.61 -18.20
CA PRO A 528 -1.94 -3.90 -19.02
C PRO A 528 -2.19 -2.48 -18.49
N ASP A 529 -2.29 -2.30 -17.17
CA ASP A 529 -2.62 -1.02 -16.55
C ASP A 529 -1.49 0.02 -16.70
N ALA A 530 -0.24 -0.42 -16.53
CA ALA A 530 0.92 0.43 -16.77
C ALA A 530 1.05 0.89 -18.24
N THR A 531 0.39 0.20 -19.18
CA THR A 531 0.35 0.57 -20.61
C THR A 531 -0.88 1.39 -21.00
N GLN A 532 -1.82 1.58 -20.07
CA GLN A 532 -3.04 2.37 -20.27
C GLN A 532 -2.93 3.81 -19.77
N MET A 533 -1.84 4.21 -19.10
CA MET A 533 -1.63 5.59 -18.67
C MET A 533 -1.87 6.56 -19.83
N GLU A 534 -2.80 7.49 -19.66
CA GLU A 534 -3.05 8.59 -20.60
C GLU A 534 -1.80 9.48 -20.64
N PRO A 535 -1.11 9.57 -21.79
CA PRO A 535 0.13 10.32 -21.89
C PRO A 535 -0.14 11.82 -21.92
N GLY A 536 0.50 12.55 -21.00
CA GLY A 536 0.42 14.01 -20.92
C GLY A 536 1.72 14.62 -20.38
N ALA A 537 1.67 15.92 -20.08
CA ALA A 537 2.78 16.70 -19.50
C ALA A 537 3.42 16.02 -18.28
N ASP A 538 2.65 15.23 -17.53
CA ASP A 538 3.09 14.58 -16.30
C ASP A 538 4.20 13.53 -16.50
N LEU A 539 4.20 12.77 -17.61
CA LEU A 539 5.30 11.83 -17.89
C LEU A 539 6.59 12.60 -18.21
N LYS A 540 6.50 13.71 -18.94
CA LYS A 540 7.66 14.56 -19.25
C LYS A 540 8.28 15.09 -17.95
N GLU A 541 7.47 15.53 -17.00
CA GLU A 541 7.93 15.96 -15.67
C GLU A 541 8.57 14.83 -14.87
N LEU A 542 8.00 13.63 -14.93
CA LEU A 542 8.56 12.44 -14.28
C LEU A 542 9.93 12.07 -14.85
N LEU A 543 10.07 12.09 -16.19
CA LEU A 543 11.33 11.82 -16.88
C LEU A 543 12.38 12.91 -16.60
N ARG A 544 11.96 14.18 -16.57
CA ARG A 544 12.80 15.32 -16.13
C ARG A 544 13.32 15.11 -14.71
N ALA A 545 12.45 14.72 -13.78
CA ALA A 545 12.82 14.43 -12.41
C ALA A 545 13.79 13.24 -12.29
N ALA A 546 13.58 12.19 -13.10
CA ALA A 546 14.46 11.03 -13.15
C ALA A 546 15.85 11.37 -13.70
N LEU A 547 15.93 12.11 -14.81
CA LEU A 547 17.20 12.41 -15.49
C LEU A 547 18.01 13.51 -14.80
N SER A 548 17.36 14.57 -14.30
CA SER A 548 18.01 15.54 -13.40
C SER A 548 18.42 14.87 -12.09
N GLY A 549 17.65 13.85 -11.72
CA GLY A 549 17.85 13.10 -10.50
C GLY A 549 17.70 14.00 -9.28
N ARG A 550 16.68 14.85 -9.28
CA ARG A 550 16.29 15.64 -8.12
C ARG A 550 15.83 14.74 -6.99
N TRP A 551 16.09 15.13 -5.74
CA TRP A 551 15.46 14.50 -4.58
C TRP A 551 14.00 14.96 -4.51
N ILE A 552 13.10 14.01 -4.28
CA ILE A 552 11.64 14.19 -4.20
C ILE A 552 11.22 13.81 -2.78
N LEU A 553 10.34 14.61 -2.16
CA LEU A 553 9.79 14.30 -0.86
C LEU A 553 8.73 13.19 -0.98
N SER A 554 8.64 12.28 0.00
CA SER A 554 7.57 11.26 0.01
C SER A 554 6.19 11.92 0.02
N GLY A 555 5.32 11.49 -0.90
CA GLY A 555 4.01 12.09 -1.17
C GLY A 555 4.03 13.39 -1.99
N GLU A 556 5.19 13.86 -2.47
CA GLU A 556 5.27 14.98 -3.42
C GLU A 556 4.79 14.54 -4.82
N MET A 557 3.93 15.36 -5.43
CA MET A 557 3.49 15.15 -6.80
C MET A 557 4.54 15.68 -7.79
N VAL A 558 4.80 14.91 -8.85
CA VAL A 558 5.62 15.30 -10.00
C VAL A 558 4.70 15.46 -11.20
N GLY A 559 4.43 16.71 -11.58
CA GLY A 559 3.22 17.00 -12.35
C GLY A 559 1.99 16.60 -11.53
N ASN A 560 1.08 15.84 -12.12
CA ASN A 560 -0.06 15.22 -11.44
C ASN A 560 0.16 13.75 -11.04
N LEU A 561 1.40 13.25 -11.11
CA LEU A 561 1.72 11.87 -10.75
C LEU A 561 2.39 11.79 -9.38
N ASP A 562 2.06 10.73 -8.63
CA ASP A 562 2.81 10.32 -7.44
C ASP A 562 3.81 9.24 -7.87
N PRO A 563 5.13 9.53 -7.95
CA PRO A 563 6.11 8.56 -8.42
C PRO A 563 6.18 7.28 -7.56
N GLU A 564 5.83 7.34 -6.26
CA GLU A 564 5.82 6.14 -5.40
C GLU A 564 4.69 5.17 -5.77
N LYS A 565 3.69 5.62 -6.55
CA LYS A 565 2.54 4.82 -7.00
C LYS A 565 2.64 4.33 -8.45
N VAL A 566 3.69 4.67 -9.18
CA VAL A 566 3.85 4.28 -10.58
C VAL A 566 4.42 2.86 -10.68
N GLU A 567 3.66 1.94 -11.28
CA GLU A 567 3.87 0.48 -11.20
C GLU A 567 5.16 -0.06 -11.86
N LEU A 568 5.90 0.74 -12.63
CA LEU A 568 7.11 0.30 -13.32
C LEU A 568 8.36 1.08 -12.93
N ILE A 569 8.23 1.98 -11.97
CA ILE A 569 9.32 2.85 -11.53
C ILE A 569 9.93 2.28 -10.26
N ARG A 570 11.26 2.31 -10.18
CA ARG A 570 11.96 2.08 -8.93
C ARG A 570 12.30 3.44 -8.33
N VAL A 571 12.27 3.49 -7.00
CA VAL A 571 12.70 4.65 -6.24
C VAL A 571 13.87 4.26 -5.36
N LYS A 572 14.83 5.17 -5.19
CA LYS A 572 15.97 5.01 -4.29
C LYS A 572 15.88 6.04 -3.18
N PHE A 573 15.67 5.57 -1.96
CA PHE A 573 15.60 6.44 -0.79
C PHE A 573 16.97 6.98 -0.42
N LYS A 574 16.99 8.20 0.10
CA LYS A 574 18.22 8.86 0.55
C LYS A 574 18.79 8.18 1.79
N ASP A 575 17.92 7.92 2.76
CA ASP A 575 18.26 7.42 4.09
C ASP A 575 17.20 6.40 4.55
N GLY A 576 17.49 5.67 5.63
CA GLY A 576 16.59 4.67 6.21
C GLY A 576 15.27 5.24 6.74
N ASP A 577 15.17 6.57 6.88
CA ASP A 577 13.91 7.20 7.24
C ASP A 577 12.90 7.18 6.09
N SER A 578 13.31 6.93 4.84
CA SER A 578 12.49 6.95 3.62
C SER A 578 11.69 8.25 3.38
N SER A 579 12.22 9.42 3.79
CA SER A 579 11.53 10.73 3.65
C SER A 579 11.74 11.39 2.30
N GLN A 580 12.90 11.13 1.69
CA GLN A 580 13.27 11.61 0.36
C GLN A 580 13.73 10.44 -0.50
N TYR A 581 13.41 10.51 -1.78
CA TYR A 581 13.84 9.53 -2.76
C TYR A 581 14.19 10.18 -4.10
N ARG A 582 14.84 9.39 -4.95
CA ARG A 582 15.08 9.68 -6.35
C ARG A 582 14.43 8.62 -7.21
N ILE A 583 14.01 9.01 -8.40
CA ILE A 583 13.51 8.07 -9.40
C ILE A 583 14.70 7.35 -10.04
N ASP A 584 14.60 6.04 -10.12
CA ASP A 584 15.54 5.12 -10.72
C ASP A 584 14.78 4.29 -11.75
N LEU A 585 14.75 4.74 -13.00
CA LEU A 585 13.89 4.19 -14.05
C LEU A 585 14.68 3.29 -15.00
N PRO A 586 14.57 1.95 -14.98
CA PRO A 586 15.21 1.12 -16.00
C PRO A 586 14.83 1.53 -17.45
N TYR A 587 15.80 1.51 -18.37
CA TYR A 587 15.56 1.94 -19.76
C TYR A 587 14.47 1.11 -20.46
N ILE A 588 14.36 -0.19 -20.16
CA ILE A 588 13.35 -1.04 -20.77
C ILE A 588 11.93 -0.49 -20.55
N TRP A 589 11.69 0.15 -19.41
CA TRP A 589 10.40 0.77 -19.09
C TRP A 589 10.23 2.10 -19.79
N LEU A 590 11.29 2.90 -19.93
CA LEU A 590 11.27 4.07 -20.80
C LEU A 590 10.92 3.67 -22.24
N TYR A 591 11.57 2.65 -22.78
CA TYR A 591 11.31 2.16 -24.14
C TYR A 591 9.89 1.61 -24.27
N LEU A 592 9.43 0.83 -23.29
CA LEU A 592 8.06 0.34 -23.26
C LEU A 592 7.07 1.50 -23.30
N MET A 593 7.28 2.52 -22.45
CA MET A 593 6.51 3.75 -22.46
C MET A 593 6.59 4.37 -23.85
N LEU A 594 7.73 4.88 -24.32
CA LEU A 594 7.85 5.55 -25.63
C LEU A 594 7.32 4.76 -26.85
N SER A 595 7.27 3.43 -26.78
CA SER A 595 6.78 2.56 -27.85
C SER A 595 5.25 2.48 -27.98
N LEU A 596 4.46 3.01 -27.04
CA LEU A 596 3.01 3.02 -27.18
C LEU A 596 2.64 4.13 -28.18
N SER A 597 1.74 3.83 -29.10
CA SER A 597 1.34 4.69 -30.23
C SER A 597 0.74 6.07 -29.87
N LYS A 598 0.68 6.42 -28.58
CA LYS A 598 0.00 7.62 -28.06
C LYS A 598 0.97 8.78 -27.69
N PHE A 599 2.29 8.68 -27.89
CA PHE A 599 3.21 9.76 -27.47
C PHE A 599 3.35 10.91 -28.46
N SER A 600 3.40 12.12 -27.92
CA SER A 600 3.68 13.37 -28.63
C SER A 600 5.12 13.44 -29.15
N ASP A 601 5.34 14.22 -30.22
CA ASP A 601 6.67 14.52 -30.75
C ASP A 601 7.63 15.08 -29.68
N ASP A 602 7.11 15.75 -28.65
CA ASP A 602 7.87 16.28 -27.50
C ASP A 602 8.67 15.23 -26.72
N LEU A 603 8.30 13.95 -26.80
CA LEU A 603 8.98 12.86 -26.09
C LEU A 603 9.98 12.10 -26.97
N GLN A 604 10.01 12.36 -28.28
CA GLN A 604 10.97 11.76 -29.21
C GLN A 604 12.44 11.90 -28.75
N PRO A 605 12.89 13.03 -28.17
CA PRO A 605 14.28 13.16 -27.70
C PRO A 605 14.70 12.10 -26.66
N TRP A 606 13.74 11.54 -25.91
CA TRP A 606 13.99 10.53 -24.87
C TRP A 606 14.25 9.13 -25.46
N ASN A 607 13.89 8.89 -26.72
CA ASN A 607 14.19 7.63 -27.42
C ASN A 607 15.65 7.61 -27.94
N LEU A 608 16.61 7.79 -27.04
CA LEU A 608 18.01 7.83 -27.40
C LEU A 608 18.52 6.41 -27.76
N MET A 609 18.93 6.27 -29.03
CA MET A 609 19.54 5.07 -29.64
C MET A 609 18.60 3.87 -29.80
N ASP A 610 17.93 3.76 -30.94
CA ASP A 610 17.11 2.59 -31.25
C ASP A 610 17.90 1.26 -31.14
N TYR A 611 17.27 0.18 -30.68
CA TYR A 611 17.92 -1.14 -30.54
C TYR A 611 18.53 -1.66 -31.85
N ARG A 612 18.01 -1.27 -33.01
CA ARG A 612 18.55 -1.57 -34.35
C ARG A 612 20.00 -1.10 -34.52
N LEU A 613 20.39 -0.02 -33.84
CA LEU A 613 21.76 0.53 -33.92
C LEU A 613 22.81 -0.37 -33.28
N PHE A 614 22.39 -1.38 -32.52
CA PHE A 614 23.25 -2.33 -31.83
C PHE A 614 23.30 -3.70 -32.54
N GLU A 615 22.74 -3.81 -33.75
CA GLU A 615 22.89 -4.98 -34.61
C GLU A 615 24.30 -5.08 -35.23
N SER A 616 25.08 -4.00 -35.20
CA SER A 616 26.47 -3.92 -35.68
C SER A 616 27.42 -3.46 -34.57
N GLU A 617 28.73 -3.65 -34.79
CA GLU A 617 29.74 -3.18 -33.84
C GLU A 617 29.72 -1.64 -33.75
N PRO A 618 29.79 -1.06 -32.54
CA PRO A 618 29.79 0.38 -32.38
C PRO A 618 31.09 1.02 -32.87
N THR A 619 30.95 1.92 -33.84
CA THR A 619 32.03 2.76 -34.36
C THR A 619 32.43 3.86 -33.37
N TRP A 620 33.62 4.42 -33.55
CA TRP A 620 34.10 5.56 -32.76
C TRP A 620 33.15 6.77 -32.81
N GLN A 621 32.63 7.08 -34.00
CA GLN A 621 31.74 8.23 -34.23
C GLN A 621 30.39 8.05 -33.52
N GLN A 622 29.92 6.81 -33.35
CA GLN A 622 28.68 6.53 -32.60
C GLN A 622 28.84 6.83 -31.11
N TRP A 623 30.04 6.69 -30.54
CA TRP A 623 30.31 7.09 -29.16
C TRP A 623 30.29 8.60 -28.97
N GLU A 624 30.95 9.35 -29.87
CA GLU A 624 30.91 10.82 -29.86
C GLU A 624 29.48 11.34 -30.02
N GLU A 625 28.74 10.78 -30.98
CA GLU A 625 27.34 11.12 -31.23
C GLU A 625 26.43 10.77 -30.05
N PHE A 626 26.62 9.61 -29.41
CA PHE A 626 25.85 9.24 -28.22
C PHE A 626 26.02 10.28 -27.10
N ASN A 627 27.26 10.67 -26.78
CA ASN A 627 27.52 11.63 -25.72
C ASN A 627 26.96 13.02 -26.05
N ALA A 628 27.10 13.46 -27.29
CA ALA A 628 26.53 14.71 -27.78
C ALA A 628 24.99 14.71 -27.66
N ARG A 629 24.32 13.64 -28.13
CA ARG A 629 22.86 13.50 -28.01
C ARG A 629 22.41 13.35 -26.56
N PHE A 630 23.16 12.66 -25.72
CA PHE A 630 22.87 12.55 -24.30
C PHE A 630 22.98 13.92 -23.59
N ARG A 631 23.97 14.74 -23.95
CA ARG A 631 24.09 16.11 -23.43
C ARG A 631 22.93 17.01 -23.88
N VAL A 632 22.45 16.84 -25.12
CA VAL A 632 21.21 17.48 -25.61
C VAL A 632 19.99 17.03 -24.79
N LEU A 633 19.86 15.74 -24.54
CA LEU A 633 18.79 15.18 -23.72
C LEU A 633 18.85 15.72 -22.27
N ARG A 634 20.03 15.80 -21.66
CA ARG A 634 20.21 16.38 -20.31
C ARG A 634 19.72 17.82 -20.22
N ALA A 635 19.88 18.63 -21.26
CA ALA A 635 19.34 19.99 -21.27
C ALA A 635 17.80 20.02 -21.22
N SER A 636 17.14 18.97 -21.71
CA SER A 636 15.68 18.82 -21.68
C SER A 636 15.15 18.39 -20.31
N ALA A 637 16.03 17.95 -19.40
CA ALA A 637 15.69 17.64 -18.01
C ALA A 637 15.33 18.88 -17.17
N PHE A 638 15.63 20.07 -17.68
CA PHE A 638 15.43 21.37 -17.05
C PHE A 638 14.58 22.27 -17.96
N GLU A 639 13.99 23.34 -17.42
CA GLU A 639 13.24 24.30 -18.24
C GLU A 639 14.16 25.18 -19.10
N ASP A 640 13.66 25.63 -20.25
CA ASP A 640 14.39 26.57 -21.10
C ASP A 640 14.51 27.92 -20.39
N GLY A 641 15.74 28.43 -20.25
CA GLY A 641 16.03 29.64 -19.48
C GLY A 641 16.23 29.43 -17.97
N GLN A 642 16.07 28.21 -17.44
CA GLN A 642 16.30 27.93 -16.03
C GLN A 642 17.77 28.14 -15.64
N LEU A 643 18.01 28.73 -14.46
CA LEU A 643 19.34 28.77 -13.86
C LEU A 643 19.68 27.42 -13.24
N VAL A 644 20.74 26.80 -13.73
CA VAL A 644 21.16 25.45 -13.31
C VAL A 644 22.63 25.48 -12.88
N ASP A 645 22.94 24.81 -11.78
CA ASP A 645 24.31 24.63 -11.31
C ASP A 645 25.02 23.60 -12.20
N ILE A 646 26.31 23.79 -12.49
CA ILE A 646 27.08 22.81 -13.29
C ILE A 646 27.06 21.42 -12.64
N ALA A 647 27.01 21.34 -11.31
CA ALA A 647 26.87 20.09 -10.57
C ALA A 647 25.59 19.32 -10.88
N ASP A 648 24.47 20.01 -11.11
CA ASP A 648 23.21 19.38 -11.48
C ASP A 648 23.20 19.00 -12.96
N LEU A 649 23.68 19.91 -13.83
CA LEU A 649 23.76 19.70 -15.27
C LEU A 649 24.64 18.50 -15.64
N HIS A 650 25.72 18.27 -14.89
CA HIS A 650 26.63 17.13 -15.02
C HIS A 650 26.62 16.20 -13.82
N ARG A 651 25.47 16.05 -13.16
CA ARG A 651 25.31 15.13 -12.02
C ARG A 651 25.92 13.76 -12.32
N GLY A 652 26.72 13.24 -11.39
CA GLY A 652 27.39 11.94 -11.50
C GLY A 652 28.80 12.02 -12.08
N ALA A 653 29.20 13.16 -12.67
CA ALA A 653 30.58 13.41 -13.07
C ALA A 653 31.45 13.84 -11.89
N VAL A 654 32.76 13.66 -12.05
CA VAL A 654 33.75 14.34 -11.20
C VAL A 654 33.98 15.74 -11.76
N ILE A 655 33.79 16.78 -10.95
CA ILE A 655 33.85 18.17 -11.38
C ILE A 655 34.97 18.88 -10.64
N GLN A 656 35.86 19.53 -11.38
CA GLN A 656 36.99 20.30 -10.87
C GLN A 656 37.09 21.68 -11.55
N PRO A 657 37.57 22.72 -10.84
CA PRO A 657 37.73 22.77 -9.38
C PRO A 657 36.36 22.70 -8.67
N ASP A 658 36.34 22.52 -7.35
CA ASP A 658 35.08 22.45 -6.59
C ASP A 658 34.21 23.71 -6.75
N SER A 659 34.82 24.88 -6.97
CA SER A 659 34.10 26.13 -7.25
C SER A 659 33.30 26.11 -8.56
N LEU A 660 33.64 25.20 -9.49
CA LEU A 660 32.86 25.01 -10.72
C LEU A 660 31.49 24.39 -10.42
N LYS A 661 31.35 23.57 -9.38
CA LYS A 661 30.10 22.86 -9.05
C LYS A 661 28.93 23.81 -8.86
N SER A 662 29.13 24.92 -8.14
CA SER A 662 28.11 25.93 -7.85
C SER A 662 28.06 27.06 -8.89
N THR A 663 28.84 26.97 -9.97
CA THR A 663 28.75 27.93 -11.08
C THR A 663 27.41 27.74 -11.79
N LYS A 664 26.68 28.84 -11.99
CA LYS A 664 25.35 28.83 -12.62
C LYS A 664 25.44 29.13 -14.11
N VAL A 665 24.68 28.37 -14.89
CA VAL A 665 24.47 28.63 -16.31
C VAL A 665 22.99 28.76 -16.62
N ILE A 666 22.66 29.54 -17.66
CA ILE A 666 21.30 29.56 -18.22
C ILE A 666 21.13 28.31 -19.09
N ASN A 667 20.30 27.36 -18.65
CA ASN A 667 19.96 26.19 -19.43
C ASN A 667 19.21 26.61 -20.70
N ARG A 668 19.57 26.01 -21.82
CA ARG A 668 18.85 26.15 -23.09
C ARG A 668 18.51 24.79 -23.62
N HIS A 669 17.30 24.62 -24.13
CA HIS A 669 16.98 23.40 -24.89
C HIS A 669 17.82 23.37 -26.16
N LEU A 670 18.53 22.25 -26.33
CA LEU A 670 19.55 22.10 -27.36
C LEU A 670 19.01 21.33 -28.56
N GLN A 671 19.59 21.62 -29.72
CA GLN A 671 19.44 20.87 -30.95
C GLN A 671 20.77 20.19 -31.27
N PHE A 672 20.68 18.95 -31.73
CA PHE A 672 21.82 18.17 -32.16
C PHE A 672 22.18 18.51 -33.62
N ALA A 673 23.47 18.74 -33.88
CA ALA A 673 23.98 19.02 -35.21
C ALA A 673 25.33 18.32 -35.46
N LYS A 674 25.62 17.99 -36.71
CA LYS A 674 26.92 17.44 -37.14
C LYS A 674 27.63 18.41 -38.07
N SER A 675 28.95 18.49 -37.99
CA SER A 675 29.75 19.25 -38.95
C SER A 675 30.52 18.32 -39.86
N ARG A 676 30.49 18.60 -41.18
CA ARG A 676 31.39 17.97 -42.16
C ARG A 676 32.76 18.68 -42.25
N LYS A 677 32.93 19.76 -41.50
CA LYS A 677 34.15 20.59 -41.46
C LYS A 677 34.78 20.53 -40.08
N GLN A 678 36.09 20.68 -40.02
CA GLN A 678 36.84 20.80 -38.77
C GLN A 678 36.69 22.22 -38.21
N LEU A 679 35.91 22.34 -37.15
CA LEU A 679 35.59 23.62 -36.51
C LEU A 679 36.39 23.81 -35.21
N LEU A 680 36.63 25.06 -34.84
CA LEU A 680 37.21 25.44 -33.56
C LEU A 680 36.11 25.43 -32.47
N SER A 681 36.44 24.95 -31.27
CA SER A 681 35.50 24.81 -30.15
C SER A 681 35.62 25.90 -29.08
N ARG A 682 36.80 26.51 -28.94
CA ARG A 682 37.08 27.56 -27.93
C ARG A 682 36.16 28.77 -28.08
N SER A 683 35.73 29.36 -26.97
CA SER A 683 34.68 30.40 -26.97
C SER A 683 35.01 31.61 -27.82
N SER A 684 36.27 32.03 -27.93
CA SER A 684 36.70 33.15 -28.78
C SER A 684 36.48 32.95 -30.28
N ARG A 685 36.40 31.70 -30.76
CA ARG A 685 36.27 31.35 -32.19
C ARG A 685 35.34 30.16 -32.45
N CYS A 686 34.44 29.89 -31.51
CA CYS A 686 33.59 28.70 -31.53
C CYS A 686 32.80 28.62 -32.84
N GLY A 687 32.83 27.48 -33.52
CA GLY A 687 32.14 27.24 -34.80
C GLY A 687 32.89 27.70 -36.05
N ASN A 688 33.93 28.53 -35.95
CA ASN A 688 34.70 28.94 -37.13
C ASN A 688 35.61 27.79 -37.62
N PRO A 689 35.77 27.57 -38.93
CA PRO A 689 36.65 26.52 -39.45
C PRO A 689 38.13 26.84 -39.25
N LYS A 690 38.96 25.79 -39.11
CA LYS A 690 40.41 25.89 -38.90
C LYS A 690 41.15 26.65 -40.02
N ALA A 691 40.81 26.35 -41.28
CA ALA A 691 41.46 26.95 -42.45
C ALA A 691 40.51 27.94 -43.14
N ARG A 692 41.01 29.15 -43.43
CA ARG A 692 40.32 30.12 -44.29
C ARG A 692 40.28 29.60 -45.73
N THR A 693 39.36 28.68 -46.02
CA THR A 693 39.05 28.29 -47.41
C THR A 693 38.11 29.33 -48.02
N ASN A 694 38.23 29.57 -49.33
CA ASN A 694 37.49 30.60 -50.07
C ASN A 694 35.94 30.50 -50.00
N LEU A 695 35.42 29.41 -49.42
CA LEU A 695 34.01 29.15 -49.12
C LEU A 695 33.45 29.96 -47.92
N LEU A 696 34.29 30.73 -47.21
CA LEU A 696 33.91 31.56 -46.05
C LEU A 696 33.38 32.95 -46.39
N LYS A 697 33.20 33.28 -47.68
CA LYS A 697 32.52 34.52 -48.06
C LYS A 697 31.07 34.46 -47.57
N GLY A 698 30.80 35.09 -46.42
CA GLY A 698 29.44 35.30 -45.90
C GLY A 698 29.12 34.75 -44.51
N LEU A 699 30.02 33.99 -43.85
CA LEU A 699 29.77 33.50 -42.48
C LEU A 699 30.28 34.50 -41.42
N GLY A 700 29.40 34.88 -40.51
CA GLY A 700 29.74 35.71 -39.35
C GLY A 700 30.56 34.99 -38.28
N MET A 701 31.01 35.75 -37.28
CA MET A 701 31.61 35.17 -36.07
C MET A 701 30.60 34.23 -35.40
N HIS A 702 31.05 33.05 -34.95
CA HIS A 702 30.20 32.01 -34.36
C HIS A 702 29.10 31.42 -35.25
N GLN A 703 29.19 31.61 -36.57
CA GLN A 703 28.34 30.93 -37.54
C GLN A 703 29.07 29.77 -38.21
N CYS A 704 28.36 28.67 -38.38
CA CYS A 704 28.88 27.48 -39.06
C CYS A 704 27.81 26.77 -39.87
N VAL A 705 28.26 26.04 -40.89
CA VAL A 705 27.40 25.14 -41.66
C VAL A 705 27.42 23.77 -41.01
N VAL A 706 26.24 23.28 -40.63
CA VAL A 706 26.03 22.00 -39.99
C VAL A 706 24.95 21.22 -40.70
N GLU A 707 25.00 19.90 -40.53
CA GLU A 707 23.98 18.98 -40.96
C GLU A 707 22.99 18.73 -39.81
N MET A 708 21.73 19.08 -40.04
CA MET A 708 20.61 18.88 -39.13
C MET A 708 19.45 18.33 -39.94
N THR A 709 18.77 17.29 -39.45
CA THR A 709 17.63 16.66 -40.14
C THR A 709 17.90 16.37 -41.63
N ASN A 710 19.10 15.87 -41.95
CA ASN A 710 19.58 15.58 -43.32
C ASN A 710 19.65 16.80 -44.26
N GLN A 711 19.69 18.02 -43.73
CA GLN A 711 19.84 19.27 -44.47
C GLN A 711 21.06 20.04 -43.97
N ASN A 712 21.78 20.69 -44.88
CA ASN A 712 22.85 21.61 -44.52
C ASN A 712 22.25 22.98 -44.17
N LEU A 713 22.40 23.40 -42.93
CA LEU A 713 21.90 24.67 -42.41
C LEU A 713 23.07 25.52 -41.91
N THR A 714 22.96 26.83 -42.08
CA THR A 714 23.85 27.78 -41.39
C THR A 714 23.23 28.09 -40.04
N VAL A 715 23.95 27.80 -38.96
CA VAL A 715 23.50 28.05 -37.59
C VAL A 715 24.39 29.07 -36.91
N THR A 716 23.80 29.83 -35.98
CA THR A 716 24.54 30.74 -35.09
C THR A 716 24.66 30.13 -33.71
N LEU A 717 25.89 29.98 -33.22
CA LEU A 717 26.14 29.40 -31.90
C LEU A 717 25.86 30.40 -30.77
N THR A 718 25.80 31.71 -31.06
CA THR A 718 25.47 32.76 -30.07
C THR A 718 24.07 32.60 -29.48
N GLY A 719 23.18 31.90 -30.19
CA GLY A 719 21.87 31.51 -29.68
C GLY A 719 21.93 30.45 -28.58
N LYS A 720 23.08 29.79 -28.36
CA LYS A 720 23.33 28.80 -27.29
C LYS A 720 22.33 27.64 -27.29
N ARG A 721 21.80 27.30 -28.47
CA ARG A 721 20.79 26.26 -28.69
C ARG A 721 21.29 25.09 -29.52
N VAL A 722 22.54 25.10 -29.96
CA VAL A 722 23.07 24.06 -30.86
C VAL A 722 24.31 23.44 -30.25
N LEU A 723 24.31 22.11 -30.17
CA LEU A 723 25.49 21.30 -29.87
C LEU A 723 25.97 20.65 -31.16
N VAL A 724 27.24 20.85 -31.49
CA VAL A 724 27.85 20.41 -32.74
C VAL A 724 28.83 19.27 -32.47
N VAL A 725 28.62 18.12 -33.13
CA VAL A 725 29.65 17.08 -33.29
C VAL A 725 30.57 17.49 -34.43
N ASN A 726 31.87 17.51 -34.16
CA ASN A 726 32.88 17.97 -35.09
C ASN A 726 33.21 16.90 -36.15
N ALA A 727 33.87 17.31 -37.23
CA ALA A 727 34.38 16.37 -38.21
C ALA A 727 35.57 15.59 -37.64
N ALA A 728 35.73 14.33 -38.07
CA ALA A 728 36.85 13.49 -37.66
C ALA A 728 38.22 14.18 -37.88
N GLY A 729 39.13 14.00 -36.91
CA GLY A 729 40.46 14.58 -36.93
C GLY A 729 40.49 16.11 -36.71
N ALA A 730 39.41 16.71 -36.23
CA ALA A 730 39.41 18.13 -35.89
C ALA A 730 40.48 18.45 -34.82
N PRO A 731 41.19 19.59 -34.95
CA PRO A 731 42.23 20.02 -34.00
C PRO A 731 41.63 20.67 -32.74
N ALA A 732 40.43 20.26 -32.34
CA ALA A 732 39.59 20.90 -31.34
C ALA A 732 38.82 19.82 -30.55
N ALA A 733 37.75 20.19 -29.85
CA ALA A 733 36.86 19.22 -29.22
C ALA A 733 36.12 18.36 -30.25
N ASP A 734 35.81 17.12 -29.87
CA ASP A 734 35.03 16.16 -30.67
C ASP A 734 33.56 16.61 -30.77
N ALA A 735 33.03 17.24 -29.72
CA ALA A 735 31.76 17.96 -29.75
C ALA A 735 31.82 19.23 -28.89
N PHE A 736 31.00 20.22 -29.19
CA PHE A 736 31.01 21.48 -28.42
C PHE A 736 29.69 22.25 -28.52
N LEU A 737 29.47 23.13 -27.55
CA LEU A 737 28.41 24.13 -27.53
C LEU A 737 28.84 25.38 -26.78
N MET A 738 28.10 26.47 -26.94
CA MET A 738 28.26 27.68 -26.14
C MET A 738 27.21 27.74 -25.03
N LEU A 739 27.63 28.16 -23.84
CA LEU A 739 26.81 28.38 -22.65
C LEU A 739 26.87 29.85 -22.21
N GLU A 740 25.92 30.24 -21.37
CA GLU A 740 25.91 31.52 -20.67
C GLU A 740 26.14 31.31 -19.18
N GLU A 741 27.36 31.62 -18.71
CA GLU A 741 27.74 31.63 -17.30
C GLU A 741 27.22 32.91 -16.65
N VAL A 742 26.42 32.75 -15.59
CA VAL A 742 25.88 33.88 -14.83
C VAL A 742 26.95 34.38 -13.86
N ARG A 743 27.19 35.70 -13.89
CA ARG A 743 28.14 36.38 -12.99
C ARG A 743 27.42 37.49 -12.22
N ALA A 744 28.10 37.98 -11.19
CA ALA A 744 27.59 39.10 -10.39
C ALA A 744 27.27 40.32 -11.28
N LYS A 745 26.21 41.05 -10.91
CA LYS A 745 25.77 42.31 -11.55
C LYS A 745 25.35 42.19 -13.03
N GLY A 746 24.91 41.01 -13.48
CA GLY A 746 24.37 40.82 -14.84
C GLY A 746 25.41 40.78 -15.96
N ASN A 747 26.71 40.77 -15.64
CA ASN A 747 27.80 40.63 -16.60
C ASN A 747 28.01 39.16 -16.99
N ASN A 748 26.98 38.55 -17.57
CA ASN A 748 27.02 37.16 -18.00
C ASN A 748 28.14 36.95 -19.02
N ARG A 749 28.81 35.80 -18.92
CA ARG A 749 29.94 35.45 -19.78
C ARG A 749 29.54 34.31 -20.72
N THR A 750 29.85 34.47 -21.99
CA THR A 750 29.81 33.35 -22.94
C THR A 750 31.05 32.48 -22.74
N ILE A 751 30.83 31.18 -22.56
CA ILE A 751 31.88 30.16 -22.46
C ILE A 751 31.54 28.99 -23.39
N SER A 752 32.54 28.21 -23.77
CA SER A 752 32.33 26.94 -24.46
C SER A 752 32.37 25.76 -23.49
N GLU A 753 31.49 24.80 -23.73
CA GLU A 753 31.56 23.46 -23.15
C GLU A 753 32.09 22.53 -24.25
N CYS A 754 33.28 21.98 -24.04
CA CYS A 754 34.07 21.26 -25.03
C CYS A 754 34.17 19.79 -24.65
N LEU A 755 33.45 18.92 -25.35
CA LEU A 755 33.43 17.48 -25.11
C LEU A 755 34.56 16.79 -25.87
N GLN A 756 35.41 16.09 -25.13
CA GLN A 756 36.45 15.23 -25.66
C GLN A 756 36.19 13.80 -25.21
N CYS A 757 35.97 12.91 -26.17
CA CYS A 757 35.79 11.49 -25.94
C CYS A 757 37.15 10.77 -26.05
N LYS A 758 37.35 9.68 -25.32
CA LYS A 758 38.53 8.80 -25.41
C LYS A 758 38.13 7.32 -25.26
N LYS A 759 38.42 6.48 -26.26
CA LYS A 759 38.06 5.04 -26.28
C LYS A 759 39.26 4.12 -26.02
N GLY A 760 39.00 3.00 -25.36
CA GLY A 760 39.99 2.00 -25.01
C GLY A 760 41.17 2.62 -24.28
N ASN A 761 42.38 2.29 -24.71
CA ASN A 761 43.63 2.80 -24.13
C ASN A 761 44.17 4.04 -24.85
N SER A 762 43.35 4.78 -25.61
CA SER A 762 43.80 6.02 -26.25
C SER A 762 44.44 6.95 -25.20
N PRO A 763 45.69 7.37 -25.39
CA PRO A 763 46.36 8.27 -24.47
C PRO A 763 45.74 9.66 -24.54
N PHE A 764 45.83 10.39 -23.44
CA PHE A 764 45.46 11.79 -23.39
C PHE A 764 46.32 12.49 -22.32
N ILE A 765 46.53 13.79 -22.51
CA ILE A 765 47.14 14.68 -21.52
C ILE A 765 46.16 15.84 -21.39
N VAL A 766 45.65 16.09 -20.19
CA VAL A 766 44.53 17.03 -19.98
C VAL A 766 44.87 18.43 -20.46
N GLU A 767 46.10 18.88 -20.21
CA GLU A 767 46.60 20.18 -20.65
C GLU A 767 46.58 20.29 -22.18
N ASN A 768 47.06 19.28 -22.90
CA ASN A 768 47.06 19.28 -24.36
C ASN A 768 45.64 19.25 -24.93
N GLU A 769 44.73 18.46 -24.33
CA GLU A 769 43.32 18.41 -24.73
C GLU A 769 42.61 19.74 -24.46
N ARG A 770 42.98 20.44 -23.39
CA ARG A 770 42.47 21.77 -23.08
C ARG A 770 43.01 22.82 -24.05
N ASP A 771 44.33 22.86 -24.26
CA ASP A 771 44.99 23.88 -25.08
C ASP A 771 44.51 23.89 -26.53
N LYS A 772 44.17 22.71 -27.07
CA LYS A 772 43.59 22.61 -28.41
C LYS A 772 42.12 23.07 -28.44
N ALA A 773 41.33 22.76 -27.40
CA ALA A 773 39.87 22.84 -27.45
C ALA A 773 39.25 24.06 -26.75
N CYS A 774 39.92 24.65 -25.77
CA CYS A 774 39.32 25.56 -24.79
C CYS A 774 40.10 26.88 -24.68
N ASP A 775 39.38 27.98 -24.42
CA ASP A 775 39.94 29.17 -23.80
C ASP A 775 39.96 29.03 -22.27
N THR A 776 40.60 29.97 -21.56
CA THR A 776 40.88 29.86 -20.11
C THR A 776 39.64 29.55 -19.26
N ALA A 777 38.49 30.14 -19.57
CA ALA A 777 37.26 29.96 -18.79
C ALA A 777 36.29 28.90 -19.31
N ASP A 778 36.62 28.30 -20.45
CA ASP A 778 35.82 27.23 -21.04
C ASP A 778 35.93 25.96 -20.17
N ILE A 779 34.92 25.11 -20.32
CA ILE A 779 34.82 23.84 -19.60
C ILE A 779 35.27 22.74 -20.55
N LEU A 780 36.30 21.99 -20.15
CA LEU A 780 36.66 20.74 -20.81
C LEU A 780 35.81 19.62 -20.18
N VAL A 781 35.10 18.85 -21.00
CA VAL A 781 34.38 17.65 -20.57
C VAL A 781 35.10 16.43 -21.15
N LEU A 782 35.75 15.65 -20.31
CA LEU A 782 36.50 14.46 -20.71
C LEU A 782 35.69 13.19 -20.40
N LEU A 783 35.41 12.42 -21.45
CA LEU A 783 34.54 11.24 -21.42
C LEU A 783 35.33 10.00 -21.85
N LEU A 784 35.57 9.08 -20.92
CA LEU A 784 36.41 7.91 -21.11
C LEU A 784 35.61 6.62 -21.11
N THR A 785 36.00 5.68 -21.96
CA THR A 785 35.40 4.35 -22.05
C THR A 785 36.04 3.30 -21.14
N ARG A 786 36.88 3.74 -20.20
CA ARG A 786 37.61 2.89 -19.26
C ARG A 786 37.55 3.51 -17.88
N THR A 787 37.74 2.70 -16.85
CA THR A 787 38.03 3.22 -15.51
C THR A 787 39.39 3.93 -15.54
N GLU A 788 39.45 5.12 -14.97
CA GLU A 788 40.65 5.97 -14.99
C GLU A 788 40.69 6.81 -13.73
N THR A 789 41.90 7.10 -13.24
CA THR A 789 42.06 8.00 -12.09
C THR A 789 41.72 9.44 -12.47
N VAL A 790 41.18 10.20 -11.52
CA VAL A 790 40.81 11.59 -11.77
C VAL A 790 42.10 12.39 -12.02
N PRO A 791 42.24 13.06 -13.18
CA PRO A 791 43.43 13.86 -13.47
C PRO A 791 43.58 15.05 -12.52
N GLN A 792 44.82 15.44 -12.25
CA GLN A 792 45.11 16.72 -11.60
C GLN A 792 45.00 17.82 -12.65
N THR A 793 44.31 18.91 -12.32
CA THR A 793 43.97 19.96 -13.30
C THR A 793 44.62 21.31 -12.99
N GLY A 794 45.37 21.43 -11.89
CA GLY A 794 46.00 22.70 -11.49
C GLY A 794 44.99 23.86 -11.35
N GLY A 795 43.72 23.58 -11.03
CA GLY A 795 42.64 24.56 -10.95
C GLY A 795 41.89 24.85 -12.26
N GLN A 796 42.24 24.17 -13.35
CA GLN A 796 41.52 24.26 -14.63
C GLN A 796 40.12 23.63 -14.53
N ARG A 797 39.17 24.20 -15.29
CA ARG A 797 37.76 23.74 -15.32
C ARG A 797 37.63 22.44 -16.12
N LEU A 798 37.43 21.33 -15.42
CA LEU A 798 37.28 19.98 -15.97
C LEU A 798 36.02 19.31 -15.42
N ILE A 799 35.27 18.66 -16.31
CA ILE A 799 34.25 17.68 -15.98
C ILE A 799 34.76 16.34 -16.49
N PHE A 800 34.83 15.34 -15.62
CA PHE A 800 35.46 14.06 -15.90
C PHE A 800 34.46 12.93 -15.66
N VAL A 801 34.31 12.08 -16.67
CA VAL A 801 33.47 10.87 -16.59
C VAL A 801 34.28 9.70 -17.11
N SER A 802 34.60 8.77 -16.22
CA SER A 802 35.14 7.46 -16.55
C SER A 802 34.06 6.40 -16.36
N GLU A 803 34.36 5.16 -16.70
CA GLU A 803 33.47 4.01 -16.52
C GLU A 803 32.87 3.92 -15.11
N ALA A 804 33.66 4.26 -14.08
CA ALA A 804 33.22 4.26 -12.68
C ALA A 804 32.10 5.26 -12.37
N GLN A 805 31.87 6.26 -13.23
CA GLN A 805 30.81 7.27 -13.07
C GLN A 805 29.57 6.96 -13.90
N TYR A 806 29.58 5.94 -14.76
CA TYR A 806 28.54 5.76 -15.79
C TYR A 806 27.15 5.59 -15.20
N GLN A 807 27.01 4.82 -14.13
CA GLN A 807 25.72 4.56 -13.52
C GLN A 807 25.05 5.86 -13.01
N GLU A 808 25.82 6.76 -12.40
CA GLU A 808 25.30 8.04 -11.89
C GLU A 808 25.23 9.12 -12.98
N TYR A 809 26.14 9.12 -13.96
CA TYR A 809 26.19 10.13 -15.02
C TYR A 809 25.21 9.87 -16.17
N PHE A 810 25.07 8.63 -16.63
CA PHE A 810 24.12 8.30 -17.69
C PHE A 810 22.75 7.87 -17.15
N GLY A 811 22.67 7.57 -15.85
CA GLY A 811 21.45 7.10 -15.20
C GLY A 811 20.95 5.84 -15.91
N PHE A 812 19.72 5.90 -16.41
CA PHE A 812 19.13 4.78 -17.13
C PHE A 812 19.65 4.55 -18.54
N TYR A 813 20.50 5.44 -19.08
CA TYR A 813 21.24 5.18 -20.31
C TYR A 813 22.60 4.53 -20.09
N ALA A 814 22.95 4.16 -18.85
CA ALA A 814 24.26 3.60 -18.52
C ALA A 814 24.60 2.36 -19.37
N GLY A 815 23.68 1.38 -19.48
CA GLY A 815 23.89 0.17 -20.29
C GLY A 815 24.22 0.49 -21.76
N ARG A 816 23.63 1.55 -22.30
CA ARG A 816 23.85 2.02 -23.68
C ARG A 816 25.21 2.67 -23.83
N ALA A 817 25.63 3.46 -22.84
CA ALA A 817 26.97 4.00 -22.80
C ALA A 817 27.99 2.85 -22.78
N PHE A 818 27.82 1.88 -21.87
CA PHE A 818 28.67 0.68 -21.77
C PHE A 818 28.72 -0.15 -23.06
N TYR A 819 27.61 -0.28 -23.78
CA TYR A 819 27.61 -1.03 -25.01
C TYR A 819 28.44 -0.33 -26.11
N GLN A 820 28.34 1.01 -26.21
CA GLN A 820 29.15 1.80 -27.15
C GLN A 820 30.66 1.71 -26.84
N THR A 821 31.02 1.41 -25.58
CA THR A 821 32.40 1.34 -25.12
C THR A 821 33.05 -0.02 -25.22
N ARG A 822 32.28 -1.11 -25.23
CA ARG A 822 32.83 -2.46 -25.37
C ARG A 822 33.63 -2.57 -26.67
N ALA A 823 34.92 -2.84 -26.53
CA ALA A 823 35.72 -3.31 -27.65
C ALA A 823 35.15 -4.66 -28.10
N ALA A 824 35.22 -4.92 -29.41
CA ALA A 824 35.02 -6.27 -29.93
C ALA A 824 35.82 -7.23 -29.05
N LYS A 825 35.13 -8.09 -28.28
CA LYS A 825 35.84 -9.23 -27.70
C LYS A 825 36.29 -10.06 -28.92
N PRO A 826 37.60 -10.37 -29.02
CA PRO A 826 38.10 -11.19 -30.12
C PRO A 826 37.37 -12.53 -30.20
#